data_AF-A0A9R1RMV7-F1
#
_entry.id   AF-A0A9R1RMV7-F1
#
_cell.length_a   1.000
_cell.length_b   1.000
_cell.length_c   1.000
_cell.angle_alpha   90.00
_cell.angle_beta   90.00
_cell.angle_gamma   90.00
#
_symmetry.space_group_name_H-M   'P 1'
#
loop_
_entity.id
_entity.type
_entity.pdbx_description
1 polymer ?
#
loop_
_entity_poly.entity_id
_entity_poly.type
_entity_poly.pdbx_seq_one_letter_code
_entity_poly.pdbx_strand_id
1 'polypeptide(L)'
;MYQWRKFEFFEEKGAGRGGGGGAPAVPAEIAGRVTCSSGGRGRVAIGCDDGTVGLLDRGFRLSYGFQAYASSVLFLQQLKQRNVLVTVGDDDQASSQSSAVCLKVFDLDKVQEEGSSTTTPFCVQILRVFTNQFPEAKITSFLVLEEAPPILLIAIGLDNGCIYCIKGDIARERITRFTLQVEPVSDGTSSPITGLGFRVEGQAHQLFAITPSSITLFSLHHQPPRRQTLDQIGCETNAVAMSDRMDLIVGRPEAVYFYEVDGRGPCWAFDGEKKFVGWFRGYLLCIIEDQRSRKNTLNVYDLKNRLIAHSMPVGDVSHLVTEWGYIILIMSDKRILCIGEKDMESKLDMLFKKNLYTVAINLVQSQQADPASTAEVLRKYGDHLYGKQEYDEAMSQYIHTIGHLEPSYVIQKFLDAKRIHNLTNYLEKLHDRGLASKDHTTLLLNCYTKLKDVEKLNHFIKDEDGVGEIKFDVETAIRVCRAAGYHEHAMFVAKKAGRHELYLKILLEDLARYDEALQYISGLEANQAGLTVKEYGKILVDHRPAETVKILLRLCTDGGDPTTRRGSNSMRLLMIPSPMDFVNIFVHSPQYLMEFLENYIKAVKDSPAQTEIHNTLLELYISKDLSFPSMSQENGFDHHNSKERKGKEITNGYKSGTREKAKLGKEENKTAKDIVDRQRKGLALLKSAWTPEMEEPLYSVDLALIICNANAFKDGLLFLYEKLKLYKEVISCYKQAHDHEGLIACCKKLGDSTQGGDPSLWGDLLNYFGELGEDCSKEVKEVLTYVEKADVLPPIVVLQTLSKNPCLTLSVVKDYIARKLEQESKLIEDDRKSVDKYQEETELMKREIEDLKTNAKVFQLSKCTACTFTLDLPAVHFMCMHSFHLRCLGDNEKECPECAPEYRSVMEAKQKLELNARDHDLFFRQLRGSKDGFSVVADYFSKGVVSKTTIPPENAP
;
A
#
# COMPACT_ATOMS: atom_id res chain seq x y z
N MET A 1 -25.57 -15.00 -57.50
CA MET A 1 -26.08 -15.75 -56.33
C MET A 1 -24.92 -16.00 -55.38
N TYR A 2 -24.89 -15.32 -54.24
CA TYR A 2 -23.91 -15.66 -53.20
C TYR A 2 -24.28 -17.03 -52.62
N GLN A 3 -23.43 -18.03 -52.83
CA GLN A 3 -23.65 -19.38 -52.32
C GLN A 3 -23.49 -19.35 -50.80
N TRP A 4 -24.58 -19.59 -50.07
CA TRP A 4 -24.57 -19.66 -48.61
C TRP A 4 -23.70 -20.84 -48.18
N ARG A 5 -22.77 -20.61 -47.24
CA ARG A 5 -21.88 -21.67 -46.73
C ARG A 5 -22.65 -22.56 -45.76
N LYS A 6 -22.54 -23.87 -45.92
CA LYS A 6 -23.19 -24.89 -45.07
C LYS A 6 -22.28 -25.33 -43.92
N PHE A 7 -22.87 -25.46 -42.75
CA PHE A 7 -22.28 -25.96 -41.50
C PHE A 7 -23.18 -27.00 -40.85
N GLU A 8 -22.61 -27.71 -39.87
CA GLU A 8 -23.31 -28.69 -39.04
C GLU A 8 -23.31 -28.20 -37.60
N PHE A 9 -23.87 -27.01 -37.35
CA PHE A 9 -24.01 -26.42 -36.00
C PHE A 9 -25.12 -27.08 -35.19
N PHE A 10 -25.96 -27.86 -35.84
CA PHE A 10 -26.99 -28.66 -35.20
C PHE A 10 -26.70 -30.14 -35.43
N GLU A 11 -27.26 -30.96 -34.54
CA GLU A 11 -27.22 -32.41 -34.65
C GLU A 11 -28.54 -33.00 -34.19
N GLU A 12 -28.86 -34.17 -34.75
CA GLU A 12 -29.96 -34.98 -34.29
C GLU A 12 -29.63 -35.53 -32.90
N LYS A 13 -30.48 -35.23 -31.92
CA LYS A 13 -30.38 -35.77 -30.57
C LYS A 13 -31.30 -36.98 -30.46
N GLY A 14 -30.72 -38.15 -30.19
CA GLY A 14 -31.50 -39.30 -29.76
C GLY A 14 -32.20 -39.00 -28.43
N ALA A 15 -33.48 -39.35 -28.30
CA ALA A 15 -34.16 -39.33 -27.01
C ALA A 15 -33.35 -40.18 -26.01
N GLY A 16 -33.23 -39.70 -24.76
CA GLY A 16 -32.27 -40.21 -23.78
C GLY A 16 -32.24 -41.73 -23.64
N ARG A 17 -31.06 -42.27 -23.33
CA ARG A 17 -30.71 -43.70 -23.13
C ARG A 17 -31.51 -44.38 -22.00
N GLY A 18 -32.82 -44.44 -22.11
CA GLY A 18 -33.73 -45.10 -21.17
C GLY A 18 -34.65 -46.06 -21.89
N GLY A 19 -34.17 -47.27 -22.18
CA GLY A 19 -34.97 -48.46 -22.46
C GLY A 19 -35.77 -48.48 -23.77
N GLY A 20 -35.14 -48.97 -24.85
CA GLY A 20 -35.80 -49.26 -26.13
C GLY A 20 -35.16 -48.46 -27.26
N GLY A 21 -34.31 -49.10 -28.07
CA GLY A 21 -33.51 -48.46 -29.15
C GLY A 21 -34.30 -47.98 -30.37
N GLY A 22 -35.53 -47.48 -30.19
CA GLY A 22 -36.35 -46.88 -31.24
C GLY A 22 -36.12 -45.37 -31.38
N ALA A 23 -36.33 -44.85 -32.58
CA ALA A 23 -36.40 -43.40 -32.79
C ALA A 23 -37.56 -42.81 -31.96
N PRO A 24 -37.43 -41.58 -31.43
CA PRO A 24 -38.51 -40.95 -30.68
C PRO A 24 -39.77 -40.85 -31.55
N ALA A 25 -40.92 -41.17 -30.97
CA ALA A 25 -42.22 -41.13 -31.62
C ALA A 25 -43.27 -40.67 -30.62
N VAL A 26 -44.40 -40.17 -31.12
CA VAL A 26 -45.56 -39.89 -30.27
C VAL A 26 -45.99 -41.21 -29.59
N PRO A 27 -46.20 -41.24 -28.27
CA PRO A 27 -46.55 -42.46 -27.53
C PRO A 27 -47.79 -43.15 -28.11
N ALA A 28 -47.81 -44.49 -28.07
CA ALA A 28 -48.90 -45.29 -28.61
C ALA A 28 -50.23 -45.07 -27.86
N GLU A 29 -50.16 -44.59 -26.61
CA GLU A 29 -51.30 -44.16 -25.81
C GLU A 29 -52.09 -43.02 -26.46
N ILE A 30 -51.45 -42.23 -27.34
CA ILE A 30 -52.11 -41.22 -28.17
C ILE A 30 -52.52 -41.87 -29.49
N ALA A 31 -53.71 -42.46 -29.51
CA ALA A 31 -54.25 -43.20 -30.66
C ALA A 31 -54.66 -42.27 -31.82
N GLY A 32 -55.32 -41.14 -31.52
CA GLY A 32 -55.72 -40.15 -32.52
C GLY A 32 -54.56 -39.56 -33.33
N ARG A 33 -54.89 -38.96 -34.48
CA ARG A 33 -53.92 -38.24 -35.31
C ARG A 33 -53.74 -36.84 -34.75
N VAL A 34 -52.49 -36.38 -34.71
CA VAL A 34 -52.13 -35.07 -34.17
C VAL A 34 -52.63 -33.95 -35.08
N THR A 35 -53.54 -33.12 -34.57
CA THR A 35 -54.15 -31.98 -35.27
C THR A 35 -53.49 -30.66 -34.93
N CYS A 36 -53.00 -30.50 -33.70
CA CYS A 36 -52.36 -29.28 -33.22
C CYS A 36 -51.31 -29.59 -32.14
N SER A 37 -50.37 -28.67 -31.97
CA SER A 37 -49.33 -28.81 -30.95
C SER A 37 -48.85 -27.46 -30.42
N SER A 38 -48.35 -27.44 -29.20
CA SER A 38 -47.77 -26.24 -28.55
C SER A 38 -46.66 -26.65 -27.60
N GLY A 39 -45.54 -25.93 -27.64
CA GLY A 39 -44.50 -26.00 -26.61
C GLY A 39 -44.78 -25.00 -25.49
N GLY A 40 -44.59 -25.41 -24.25
CA GLY A 40 -44.60 -24.50 -23.11
C GLY A 40 -44.22 -25.18 -21.80
N ARG A 41 -43.62 -24.42 -20.88
CA ARG A 41 -43.29 -24.86 -19.51
C ARG A 41 -42.57 -26.21 -19.42
N GLY A 42 -41.69 -26.51 -20.38
CA GLY A 42 -40.94 -27.76 -20.41
C GLY A 42 -41.79 -28.99 -20.74
N ARG A 43 -42.95 -28.82 -21.39
CA ARG A 43 -43.77 -29.89 -21.95
C ARG A 43 -44.13 -29.56 -23.40
N VAL A 44 -44.45 -30.59 -24.17
CA VAL A 44 -45.04 -30.45 -25.51
C VAL A 44 -46.48 -30.95 -25.43
N ALA A 45 -47.44 -30.04 -25.60
CA ALA A 45 -48.85 -30.36 -25.68
C ALA A 45 -49.24 -30.77 -27.11
N ILE A 46 -50.01 -31.83 -27.22
CA ILE A 46 -50.49 -32.43 -28.48
C ILE A 46 -52.00 -32.58 -28.36
N GLY A 47 -52.72 -32.13 -29.37
CA GLY A 47 -54.16 -32.31 -29.52
C GLY A 47 -54.46 -33.22 -30.70
N CYS A 48 -55.49 -34.03 -30.57
CA CYS A 48 -55.83 -35.06 -31.54
C CYS A 48 -57.23 -34.91 -32.12
N ASP A 49 -57.47 -35.58 -33.24
CA ASP A 49 -58.77 -35.63 -33.91
C ASP A 49 -59.81 -36.53 -33.23
N ASP A 50 -59.45 -37.21 -32.14
CA ASP A 50 -60.34 -37.95 -31.25
C ASP A 50 -60.71 -37.17 -29.97
N GLY A 51 -60.33 -35.88 -29.89
CA GLY A 51 -60.65 -35.00 -28.77
C GLY A 51 -59.71 -35.13 -27.57
N THR A 52 -58.69 -36.00 -27.66
CA THR A 52 -57.69 -36.17 -26.59
C THR A 52 -56.61 -35.09 -26.65
N VAL A 53 -56.12 -34.72 -25.47
CA VAL A 53 -54.92 -33.89 -25.28
C VAL A 53 -53.88 -34.69 -24.51
N GLY A 54 -52.66 -34.74 -25.05
CA GLY A 54 -51.50 -35.35 -24.40
C GLY A 54 -50.39 -34.34 -24.14
N LEU A 55 -49.81 -34.38 -22.94
CA LEU A 55 -48.62 -33.60 -22.57
C LEU A 55 -47.40 -34.52 -22.54
N LEU A 56 -46.42 -34.25 -23.40
CA LEU A 56 -45.18 -35.02 -23.47
C LEU A 56 -44.07 -34.40 -22.63
N ASP A 57 -43.30 -35.25 -21.95
CA ASP A 57 -42.06 -34.88 -21.27
C ASP A 57 -40.86 -34.81 -22.24
N ARG A 58 -39.68 -34.43 -21.74
CA ARG A 58 -38.43 -34.33 -22.53
C ARG A 58 -37.99 -35.64 -23.18
N GLY A 59 -38.45 -36.78 -22.67
CA GLY A 59 -38.22 -38.10 -23.25
C GLY A 59 -39.29 -38.51 -24.27
N PHE A 60 -40.20 -37.60 -24.63
CA PHE A 60 -41.40 -37.86 -25.44
C PHE A 60 -42.33 -38.91 -24.84
N ARG A 61 -42.30 -39.10 -23.51
CA ARG A 61 -43.25 -39.97 -22.82
C ARG A 61 -44.49 -39.18 -22.44
N LEU A 62 -45.64 -39.84 -22.48
CA LEU A 62 -46.90 -39.24 -22.05
C LEU A 62 -46.84 -38.99 -20.54
N SER A 63 -46.70 -37.73 -20.15
CA SER A 63 -46.70 -37.32 -18.75
C SER A 63 -48.12 -37.25 -18.18
N TYR A 64 -49.06 -36.82 -19.02
CA TYR A 64 -50.44 -36.58 -18.65
C TYR A 64 -51.30 -36.55 -19.91
N GLY A 65 -52.44 -37.23 -19.91
CA GLY A 65 -53.36 -37.26 -21.03
C GLY A 65 -54.81 -37.25 -20.55
N PHE A 66 -55.68 -36.53 -21.24
CA PHE A 66 -57.08 -36.39 -20.87
C PHE A 66 -57.98 -36.12 -22.08
N GLN A 67 -59.27 -36.43 -21.94
CA GLN A 67 -60.28 -36.09 -22.94
C GLN A 67 -60.68 -34.62 -22.78
N ALA A 68 -60.35 -33.77 -23.74
CA ALA A 68 -60.72 -32.35 -23.70
C ALA A 68 -62.08 -32.09 -24.37
N TYR A 69 -62.40 -32.85 -25.43
CA TYR A 69 -63.59 -32.69 -26.27
C TYR A 69 -64.18 -34.03 -26.65
N ALA A 70 -65.48 -34.08 -26.97
CA ALA A 70 -66.11 -35.33 -27.39
C ALA A 70 -65.67 -35.79 -28.79
N SER A 71 -65.37 -34.85 -29.69
CA SER A 71 -65.06 -35.14 -31.09
C SER A 71 -63.59 -34.84 -31.43
N SER A 72 -63.19 -33.56 -31.53
CA SER A 72 -61.84 -33.21 -31.99
C SER A 72 -61.24 -32.01 -31.26
N VAL A 73 -59.92 -32.00 -31.07
CA VAL A 73 -59.16 -30.81 -30.68
C VAL A 73 -58.70 -30.11 -31.96
N LEU A 74 -59.16 -28.89 -32.21
CA LEU A 74 -58.81 -28.14 -33.43
C LEU A 74 -57.53 -27.32 -33.23
N PHE A 75 -57.45 -26.60 -32.10
CA PHE A 75 -56.32 -25.77 -31.76
C PHE A 75 -56.03 -25.85 -30.26
N LEU A 76 -54.76 -25.71 -29.90
CA LEU A 76 -54.36 -25.57 -28.52
C LEU A 76 -53.17 -24.61 -28.41
N GLN A 77 -53.05 -23.97 -27.25
CA GLN A 77 -51.87 -23.19 -26.91
C GLN A 77 -51.63 -23.27 -25.41
N GLN A 78 -50.43 -23.71 -25.03
CA GLN A 78 -49.99 -23.70 -23.65
C GLN A 78 -49.41 -22.32 -23.32
N LEU A 79 -49.92 -21.69 -22.25
CA LEU A 79 -49.45 -20.38 -21.83
C LEU A 79 -48.06 -20.47 -21.19
N LYS A 80 -47.27 -19.41 -21.36
CA LYS A 80 -45.88 -19.37 -20.89
C LYS A 80 -45.79 -18.90 -19.43
N GLN A 81 -46.61 -17.92 -18.99
CA GLN A 81 -46.49 -17.36 -17.63
C GLN A 81 -47.23 -18.21 -16.59
N ARG A 82 -48.44 -18.67 -16.88
CA ARG A 82 -49.23 -19.60 -16.04
C ARG A 82 -49.27 -21.01 -16.63
N ASN A 83 -49.45 -22.02 -15.78
CA ASN A 83 -49.61 -23.42 -16.22
C ASN A 83 -51.04 -23.69 -16.70
N VAL A 84 -51.46 -22.92 -17.71
CA VAL A 84 -52.80 -22.96 -18.27
C VAL A 84 -52.73 -23.40 -19.72
N LEU A 85 -53.64 -24.28 -20.11
CA LEU A 85 -53.81 -24.73 -21.48
C LEU A 85 -55.14 -24.18 -22.01
N VAL A 86 -55.08 -23.45 -23.12
CA VAL A 86 -56.27 -22.99 -23.84
C VAL A 86 -56.47 -23.86 -25.05
N THR A 87 -57.65 -24.43 -25.22
CA THR A 87 -57.99 -25.31 -26.33
C THR A 87 -59.26 -24.85 -27.02
N VAL A 88 -59.41 -25.20 -28.29
CA VAL A 88 -60.63 -25.03 -29.08
C VAL A 88 -60.92 -26.36 -29.78
N GLY A 89 -62.17 -26.81 -29.74
CA GLY A 89 -62.57 -28.11 -30.26
C GLY A 89 -64.08 -28.31 -30.32
N ASP A 90 -64.48 -29.45 -30.85
CA ASP A 90 -65.87 -29.84 -31.08
C ASP A 90 -66.43 -30.65 -29.89
N ASP A 91 -67.44 -30.09 -29.22
CA ASP A 91 -68.10 -30.72 -28.08
C ASP A 91 -69.57 -31.06 -28.42
N ASP A 92 -69.82 -32.34 -28.71
CA ASP A 92 -71.14 -32.87 -29.15
C ASP A 92 -72.22 -32.86 -28.05
N GLN A 93 -71.92 -32.40 -26.84
CA GLN A 93 -72.83 -32.38 -25.69
C GLN A 93 -73.85 -31.20 -25.70
N ALA A 94 -73.92 -30.42 -26.77
CA ALA A 94 -74.86 -29.30 -26.88
C ALA A 94 -76.13 -29.69 -27.63
N SER A 95 -77.31 -29.36 -27.06
CA SER A 95 -78.60 -29.55 -27.71
C SER A 95 -78.62 -28.94 -29.12
N SER A 96 -79.44 -29.53 -29.99
CA SER A 96 -79.55 -29.35 -31.45
C SER A 96 -79.83 -27.93 -32.00
N GLN A 97 -79.63 -26.88 -31.20
CA GLN A 97 -79.77 -25.46 -31.57
C GLN A 97 -78.52 -24.60 -31.27
N SER A 98 -77.38 -25.18 -30.87
CA SER A 98 -76.15 -24.41 -30.64
C SER A 98 -74.92 -25.07 -31.28
N SER A 99 -74.02 -24.24 -31.85
CA SER A 99 -72.73 -24.64 -32.41
C SER A 99 -71.95 -25.57 -31.46
N ALA A 100 -71.41 -26.66 -32.00
CA ALA A 100 -70.60 -27.64 -31.26
C ALA A 100 -69.21 -27.12 -30.85
N VAL A 101 -68.70 -26.07 -31.52
CA VAL A 101 -67.35 -25.55 -31.24
C VAL A 101 -67.31 -24.71 -29.97
N CYS A 102 -66.46 -25.09 -29.01
CA CYS A 102 -66.21 -24.32 -27.81
C CYS A 102 -64.73 -24.20 -27.44
N LEU A 103 -64.42 -23.13 -26.72
CA LEU A 103 -63.11 -22.85 -26.15
C LEU A 103 -63.09 -23.29 -24.69
N LYS A 104 -62.10 -24.09 -24.30
CA LYS A 104 -61.91 -24.53 -22.91
C LYS A 104 -60.58 -24.03 -22.37
N VAL A 105 -60.57 -23.62 -21.11
CA VAL A 105 -59.37 -23.17 -20.39
C VAL A 105 -59.11 -24.12 -19.24
N PHE A 106 -57.98 -24.83 -19.27
CA PHE A 106 -57.60 -25.82 -18.25
C PHE A 106 -56.46 -25.27 -17.38
N ASP A 107 -56.62 -25.37 -16.06
CA ASP A 107 -55.57 -25.12 -15.08
C ASP A 107 -54.85 -26.45 -14.83
N LEU A 108 -53.63 -26.59 -15.34
CA LEU A 108 -52.86 -27.83 -15.27
C LEU A 108 -52.21 -28.05 -13.90
N ASP A 109 -52.29 -27.07 -12.99
CA ASP A 109 -51.83 -27.22 -11.60
C ASP A 109 -52.92 -27.85 -10.70
N LYS A 110 -54.17 -27.87 -11.16
CA LYS A 110 -55.31 -28.42 -10.43
C LYS A 110 -55.89 -29.62 -11.15
N VAL A 111 -56.22 -30.66 -10.39
CA VAL A 111 -56.82 -31.90 -10.89
C VAL A 111 -58.24 -31.98 -10.37
N GLN A 112 -59.17 -32.46 -11.20
CA GLN A 112 -60.54 -32.75 -10.83
C GLN A 112 -60.62 -34.15 -10.20
N GLU A 113 -61.26 -34.26 -9.03
CA GLU A 113 -61.53 -35.54 -8.39
C GLU A 113 -62.76 -36.20 -9.03
N GLU A 114 -62.56 -36.97 -10.11
CA GLU A 114 -63.61 -37.85 -10.66
C GLU A 114 -63.25 -39.33 -10.42
N GLY A 115 -64.26 -40.11 -10.03
CA GLY A 115 -64.15 -41.50 -9.52
C GLY A 115 -63.78 -42.57 -10.54
N SER A 116 -62.91 -42.28 -11.51
CA SER A 116 -62.33 -43.28 -12.42
C SER A 116 -60.82 -43.07 -12.57
N SER A 117 -60.11 -44.10 -13.03
CA SER A 117 -58.66 -44.25 -13.07
C SER A 117 -57.86 -43.22 -13.92
N THR A 118 -58.46 -42.11 -14.34
CA THR A 118 -57.83 -41.06 -15.13
C THR A 118 -58.05 -39.69 -14.48
N THR A 119 -56.97 -39.10 -13.96
CA THR A 119 -56.97 -37.72 -13.46
C THR A 119 -57.13 -36.74 -14.61
N THR A 120 -58.16 -35.87 -14.56
CA THR A 120 -58.40 -34.81 -15.56
C THR A 120 -58.04 -33.43 -14.98
N PRO A 121 -57.51 -32.49 -15.78
CA PRO A 121 -57.13 -31.18 -15.28
C PRO A 121 -58.39 -30.35 -15.05
N PHE A 122 -58.35 -29.45 -14.07
CA PHE A 122 -59.49 -28.61 -13.75
C PHE A 122 -59.81 -27.66 -14.91
N CYS A 123 -60.97 -27.86 -15.53
CA CYS A 123 -61.50 -26.94 -16.54
C CYS A 123 -62.00 -25.67 -15.85
N VAL A 124 -61.21 -24.61 -15.93
CA VAL A 124 -61.50 -23.30 -15.33
C VAL A 124 -62.74 -22.68 -15.94
N GLN A 125 -62.87 -22.75 -17.27
CA GLN A 125 -63.98 -22.15 -17.98
C GLN A 125 -64.21 -22.77 -19.36
N ILE A 126 -65.47 -22.80 -19.79
CA ILE A 126 -65.91 -23.17 -21.14
C ILE A 126 -66.62 -21.95 -21.76
N LEU A 127 -66.11 -21.46 -22.87
CA LEU A 127 -66.70 -20.36 -23.62
C LEU A 127 -67.18 -20.83 -24.99
N ARG A 128 -68.41 -20.46 -25.35
CA ARG A 128 -68.86 -20.58 -26.75
C ARG A 128 -68.10 -19.58 -27.61
N VAL A 129 -67.53 -20.09 -28.71
CA VAL A 129 -66.86 -19.24 -29.71
C VAL A 129 -67.90 -18.46 -30.51
N PHE A 130 -68.92 -19.18 -30.99
CA PHE A 130 -69.98 -18.62 -31.83
C PHE A 130 -71.24 -18.29 -31.01
N THR A 131 -71.85 -17.15 -31.33
CA THR A 131 -73.08 -16.63 -30.70
C THR A 131 -73.93 -15.90 -31.75
N ASN A 132 -75.12 -15.42 -31.40
CA ASN A 132 -75.96 -14.66 -32.33
C ASN A 132 -75.28 -13.41 -32.92
N GLN A 133 -74.33 -12.80 -32.20
CA GLN A 133 -73.54 -11.64 -32.67
C GLN A 133 -72.24 -12.05 -33.39
N PHE A 134 -71.82 -13.32 -33.25
CA PHE A 134 -70.57 -13.88 -33.75
C PHE A 134 -70.91 -15.19 -34.48
N PRO A 135 -71.40 -15.13 -35.74
CA PRO A 135 -71.92 -16.29 -36.46
C PRO A 135 -70.86 -17.36 -36.71
N GLU A 136 -71.33 -18.59 -36.90
CA GLU A 136 -70.47 -19.76 -37.13
C GLU A 136 -69.71 -19.67 -38.46
N ALA A 137 -68.42 -19.98 -38.40
CA ALA A 137 -67.50 -19.99 -39.53
C ALA A 137 -66.34 -20.95 -39.21
N LYS A 138 -65.61 -21.44 -40.23
CA LYS A 138 -64.52 -22.38 -39.98
C LYS A 138 -63.33 -21.65 -39.36
N ILE A 139 -62.84 -22.14 -38.23
CA ILE A 139 -61.63 -21.62 -37.60
C ILE A 139 -60.40 -22.09 -38.39
N THR A 140 -59.59 -21.14 -38.83
CA THR A 140 -58.41 -21.37 -39.69
C THR A 140 -57.10 -21.06 -38.97
N SER A 141 -57.12 -20.18 -37.98
CA SER A 141 -55.96 -19.84 -37.16
C SER A 141 -56.37 -19.48 -35.73
N PHE A 142 -55.46 -19.69 -34.79
CA PHE A 142 -55.70 -19.49 -33.37
C PHE A 142 -54.45 -18.97 -32.69
N LEU A 143 -54.58 -17.92 -31.90
CA LEU A 143 -53.48 -17.35 -31.14
C LEU A 143 -53.95 -16.73 -29.84
N VAL A 144 -53.23 -17.00 -28.75
CA VAL A 144 -53.51 -16.45 -27.42
C VAL A 144 -52.33 -15.59 -26.96
N LEU A 145 -52.63 -14.37 -26.53
CA LEU A 145 -51.72 -13.48 -25.83
C LEU A 145 -52.11 -13.38 -24.35
N GLU A 146 -51.13 -13.56 -23.48
CA GLU A 146 -51.26 -13.28 -22.05
C GLU A 146 -50.78 -11.85 -21.77
N GLU A 147 -51.72 -10.89 -21.74
CA GLU A 147 -51.43 -9.45 -21.59
C GLU A 147 -50.88 -9.13 -20.20
N ALA A 148 -51.58 -9.57 -19.16
CA ALA A 148 -51.15 -9.56 -17.77
C ALA A 148 -51.98 -10.60 -17.01
N PRO A 149 -51.42 -11.51 -16.21
CA PRO A 149 -52.21 -12.47 -15.47
C PRO A 149 -53.24 -11.77 -14.55
N PRO A 150 -54.57 -12.04 -14.66
CA PRO A 150 -55.18 -13.16 -15.36
C PRO A 150 -55.73 -12.91 -16.78
N ILE A 151 -55.61 -11.69 -17.30
CA ILE A 151 -56.18 -11.19 -18.57
C ILE A 151 -55.55 -11.88 -19.78
N LEU A 152 -56.41 -12.51 -20.60
CA LEU A 152 -56.05 -13.10 -21.89
C LEU A 152 -56.67 -12.30 -23.04
N LEU A 153 -55.95 -12.24 -24.16
CA LEU A 153 -56.45 -11.79 -25.45
C LEU A 153 -56.34 -12.96 -26.43
N ILE A 154 -57.48 -13.50 -26.82
CA ILE A 154 -57.60 -14.66 -27.71
C ILE A 154 -58.04 -14.14 -29.08
N ALA A 155 -57.30 -14.46 -30.13
CA ALA A 155 -57.63 -14.16 -31.52
C ALA A 155 -57.91 -15.46 -32.28
N ILE A 156 -59.09 -15.51 -32.91
CA ILE A 156 -59.60 -16.66 -33.65
C ILE A 156 -59.82 -16.20 -35.09
N GLY A 157 -58.95 -16.62 -36.00
CA GLY A 157 -59.06 -16.32 -37.43
C GLY A 157 -60.01 -17.28 -38.13
N LEU A 158 -60.83 -16.75 -39.02
CA LEU A 158 -61.89 -17.48 -39.70
C LEU A 158 -61.66 -17.57 -41.21
N ASP A 159 -62.33 -18.52 -41.86
CA ASP A 159 -62.28 -18.71 -43.31
C ASP A 159 -62.92 -17.55 -44.10
N ASN A 160 -63.81 -16.81 -43.47
CA ASN A 160 -64.49 -15.64 -44.01
C ASN A 160 -63.70 -14.32 -43.82
N GLY A 161 -62.41 -14.36 -43.51
CA GLY A 161 -61.54 -13.18 -43.36
C GLY A 161 -61.82 -12.30 -42.12
N CYS A 162 -62.69 -12.76 -41.23
CA CYS A 162 -62.90 -12.14 -39.91
C CYS A 162 -61.92 -12.72 -38.89
N ILE A 163 -61.62 -11.92 -37.86
CA ILE A 163 -60.92 -12.38 -36.65
C ILE A 163 -61.80 -12.07 -35.45
N TYR A 164 -62.19 -13.09 -34.70
CA TYR A 164 -62.94 -12.95 -33.46
C TYR A 164 -61.96 -12.82 -32.31
N CYS A 165 -62.08 -11.73 -31.57
CA CYS A 165 -61.24 -11.44 -30.42
C CYS A 165 -62.05 -11.53 -29.12
N ILE A 166 -61.50 -12.25 -28.15
CA ILE A 166 -62.01 -12.34 -26.78
C ILE A 166 -60.93 -11.80 -25.85
N LYS A 167 -61.21 -10.69 -25.16
CA LYS A 167 -60.27 -10.04 -24.23
C LYS A 167 -60.84 -10.01 -22.82
N GLY A 168 -60.07 -10.40 -21.81
CA GLY A 168 -60.45 -10.22 -20.40
C GLY A 168 -60.03 -11.36 -19.47
N ASP A 169 -60.58 -11.32 -18.26
CA ASP A 169 -60.41 -12.40 -17.27
C ASP A 169 -61.43 -13.51 -17.57
N ILE A 170 -60.94 -14.55 -18.27
CA ILE A 170 -61.76 -15.67 -18.72
C ILE A 170 -62.34 -16.47 -17.54
N ALA A 171 -61.57 -16.63 -16.45
CA ALA A 171 -61.98 -17.41 -15.30
C ALA A 171 -63.16 -16.78 -14.54
N ARG A 172 -63.27 -15.44 -14.59
CA ARG A 172 -64.35 -14.68 -13.94
C ARG A 172 -65.45 -14.23 -14.90
N GLU A 173 -65.41 -14.66 -16.16
CA GLU A 173 -66.30 -14.20 -17.25
C GLU A 173 -66.33 -12.67 -17.46
N ARG A 174 -65.28 -11.95 -17.04
CA ARG A 174 -65.16 -10.51 -17.26
C ARG A 174 -64.51 -10.27 -18.61
N ILE A 175 -65.25 -10.58 -19.67
CA ILE A 175 -64.75 -10.61 -21.05
C ILE A 175 -65.43 -9.57 -21.95
N THR A 176 -64.68 -9.06 -22.91
CA THR A 176 -65.17 -8.27 -24.04
C THR A 176 -64.93 -9.04 -25.33
N ARG A 177 -65.91 -9.00 -26.24
CA ARG A 177 -65.81 -9.62 -27.57
C ARG A 177 -65.90 -8.54 -28.64
N PHE A 178 -65.04 -8.64 -29.65
CA PHE A 178 -65.05 -7.74 -30.80
C PHE A 178 -64.51 -8.46 -32.03
N THR A 179 -64.86 -7.93 -33.21
CA THR A 179 -64.47 -8.51 -34.50
C THR A 179 -63.52 -7.56 -35.22
N LEU A 180 -62.47 -8.10 -35.82
CA LEU A 180 -61.58 -7.40 -36.74
C LEU A 180 -61.80 -7.95 -38.14
N GLN A 181 -61.90 -7.05 -39.12
CA GLN A 181 -62.10 -7.40 -40.52
C GLN A 181 -60.85 -7.03 -41.33
N VAL A 182 -60.22 -8.03 -41.97
CA VAL A 182 -59.00 -7.80 -42.77
C VAL A 182 -59.35 -7.02 -44.04
N GLU A 183 -60.20 -7.59 -44.90
CA GLU A 183 -60.63 -6.98 -46.16
C GLU A 183 -62.05 -6.40 -46.04
N PRO A 184 -62.31 -5.16 -46.52
CA PRO A 184 -63.66 -4.60 -46.51
C PRO A 184 -64.60 -5.43 -47.40
N VAL A 185 -65.85 -5.61 -46.96
CA VAL A 185 -66.89 -6.51 -47.53
C VAL A 185 -67.39 -6.07 -48.93
N SER A 186 -66.67 -5.19 -49.63
CA SER A 186 -67.11 -4.56 -50.89
C SER A 186 -66.96 -5.43 -52.13
N ASP A 187 -66.08 -6.44 -52.13
CA ASP A 187 -65.96 -7.44 -53.19
C ASP A 187 -66.15 -8.82 -52.55
N GLY A 188 -67.16 -9.59 -52.97
CA GLY A 188 -67.63 -10.83 -52.32
C GLY A 188 -66.65 -12.01 -52.24
N THR A 189 -65.35 -11.79 -52.32
CA THR A 189 -64.28 -12.78 -52.16
C THR A 189 -63.53 -12.50 -50.87
N SER A 190 -64.02 -13.03 -49.75
CA SER A 190 -63.27 -12.97 -48.50
C SER A 190 -62.28 -14.13 -48.42
N SER A 191 -61.02 -13.81 -48.11
CA SER A 191 -59.95 -14.80 -48.02
C SER A 191 -59.76 -15.30 -46.58
N PRO A 192 -59.41 -16.58 -46.37
CA PRO A 192 -59.24 -17.16 -45.04
C PRO A 192 -58.04 -16.55 -44.31
N ILE A 193 -58.13 -16.45 -42.97
CA ILE A 193 -57.00 -16.04 -42.14
C ILE A 193 -56.01 -17.20 -41.97
N THR A 194 -54.90 -17.17 -42.71
CA THR A 194 -53.88 -18.23 -42.74
C THR A 194 -52.84 -18.10 -41.65
N GLY A 195 -52.71 -16.93 -41.02
CA GLY A 195 -51.76 -16.72 -39.93
C GLY A 195 -52.09 -15.51 -39.08
N LEU A 196 -51.64 -15.58 -37.82
CA LEU A 196 -51.79 -14.52 -36.82
C LEU A 196 -50.47 -14.35 -36.07
N GLY A 197 -50.17 -13.12 -35.64
CA GLY A 197 -48.98 -12.82 -34.84
C GLY A 197 -49.19 -11.62 -33.93
N PHE A 198 -48.96 -11.77 -32.63
CA PHE A 198 -49.02 -10.65 -31.69
C PHE A 198 -47.65 -9.97 -31.56
N ARG A 199 -47.67 -8.63 -31.54
CA ARG A 199 -46.55 -7.78 -31.14
C ARG A 199 -46.96 -6.97 -29.91
N VAL A 200 -46.09 -6.98 -28.89
CA VAL A 200 -46.32 -6.27 -27.62
C VAL A 200 -45.13 -5.38 -27.32
N GLU A 201 -45.34 -4.07 -27.32
CA GLU A 201 -44.31 -3.08 -27.04
C GLU A 201 -44.78 -2.12 -25.94
N GLY A 202 -44.39 -2.43 -24.70
CA GLY A 202 -44.91 -1.74 -23.52
C GLY A 202 -46.41 -1.95 -23.38
N GLN A 203 -47.20 -0.87 -23.41
CA GLN A 203 -48.65 -0.98 -23.45
C GLN A 203 -49.17 -1.30 -24.86
N ALA A 204 -48.43 -1.00 -25.94
CA ALA A 204 -48.92 -1.19 -27.30
C ALA A 204 -49.10 -2.68 -27.67
N HIS A 205 -50.27 -3.04 -28.18
CA HIS A 205 -50.73 -4.38 -28.55
C HIS A 205 -51.18 -4.29 -29.99
N GLN A 206 -50.49 -5.04 -30.83
CA GLN A 206 -50.75 -5.09 -32.24
C GLN A 206 -50.92 -6.53 -32.67
N LEU A 207 -51.82 -6.75 -33.63
CA LEU A 207 -52.09 -8.05 -34.20
C LEU A 207 -51.83 -8.00 -35.70
N PHE A 208 -50.86 -8.79 -36.14
CA PHE A 208 -50.67 -9.12 -37.54
C PHE A 208 -51.69 -10.20 -37.94
N ALA A 209 -52.31 -10.00 -39.10
CA ALA A 209 -53.23 -10.91 -39.74
C ALA A 209 -52.82 -11.14 -41.18
N ILE A 210 -52.82 -12.40 -41.60
CA ILE A 210 -52.35 -12.82 -42.91
C ILE A 210 -53.49 -13.55 -43.62
N THR A 211 -53.74 -13.17 -44.86
CA THR A 211 -54.57 -13.91 -45.82
C THR A 211 -53.69 -14.35 -47.00
N PRO A 212 -54.15 -15.19 -47.92
CA PRO A 212 -53.46 -15.42 -49.20
C PRO A 212 -53.13 -14.12 -49.96
N SER A 213 -54.02 -13.13 -49.86
CA SER A 213 -54.01 -11.86 -50.60
C SER A 213 -53.41 -10.68 -49.85
N SER A 214 -53.19 -10.72 -48.54
CA SER A 214 -52.79 -9.53 -47.80
C SER A 214 -52.08 -9.82 -46.47
N ILE A 215 -51.33 -8.84 -46.00
CA ILE A 215 -50.79 -8.78 -44.64
C ILE A 215 -51.28 -7.47 -44.02
N THR A 216 -51.99 -7.58 -42.90
CA THR A 216 -52.65 -6.45 -42.24
C THR A 216 -52.27 -6.38 -40.77
N LEU A 217 -52.00 -5.17 -40.29
CA LEU A 217 -51.71 -4.86 -38.90
C LEU A 217 -52.92 -4.16 -38.26
N PHE A 218 -53.34 -4.66 -37.11
CA PHE A 218 -54.34 -4.01 -36.27
C PHE A 218 -53.69 -3.45 -35.00
N SER A 219 -53.83 -2.15 -34.78
CA SER A 219 -53.44 -1.51 -33.53
C SER A 219 -54.62 -1.47 -32.56
N LEU A 220 -54.57 -2.32 -31.54
CA LEU A 220 -55.69 -2.60 -30.62
C LEU A 220 -55.89 -1.55 -29.52
N HIS A 221 -55.00 -0.55 -29.46
CA HIS A 221 -55.09 0.57 -28.51
C HIS A 221 -56.11 1.63 -28.88
N HIS A 222 -56.46 1.69 -30.17
CA HIS A 222 -57.48 2.60 -30.65
C HIS A 222 -58.85 1.95 -30.48
N GLN A 223 -59.87 2.77 -30.21
CA GLN A 223 -61.27 2.35 -30.30
C GLN A 223 -62.00 3.20 -31.35
N PRO A 224 -62.42 2.62 -32.50
CA PRO A 224 -62.21 1.23 -32.92
C PRO A 224 -60.73 0.92 -33.24
N PRO A 225 -60.30 -0.36 -33.22
CA PRO A 225 -58.94 -0.76 -33.58
C PRO A 225 -58.53 -0.24 -34.96
N ARG A 226 -57.35 0.37 -35.04
CA ARG A 226 -56.85 0.97 -36.29
C ARG A 226 -56.26 -0.13 -37.18
N ARG A 227 -56.76 -0.24 -38.42
CA ARG A 227 -56.28 -1.16 -39.45
C ARG A 227 -55.25 -0.50 -40.37
N GLN A 228 -54.20 -1.21 -40.72
CA GLN A 228 -53.20 -0.82 -41.72
C GLN A 228 -52.78 -2.03 -42.55
N THR A 229 -52.97 -1.99 -43.86
CA THR A 229 -52.47 -3.03 -44.77
C THR A 229 -50.99 -2.78 -45.04
N LEU A 230 -50.14 -3.75 -44.71
CA LEU A 230 -48.68 -3.68 -44.88
C LEU A 230 -48.22 -4.24 -46.24
N ASP A 231 -48.96 -5.22 -46.78
CA ASP A 231 -48.68 -5.83 -48.09
C ASP A 231 -49.97 -6.34 -48.74
N GLN A 232 -50.03 -6.31 -50.07
CA GLN A 232 -51.13 -6.82 -50.91
C GLN A 232 -50.86 -8.22 -51.44
N ILE A 233 -49.92 -8.92 -50.82
CA ILE A 233 -49.62 -10.32 -51.05
C ILE A 233 -49.43 -10.93 -49.66
N GLY A 234 -50.01 -12.08 -49.37
CA GLY A 234 -49.79 -12.75 -48.10
C GLY A 234 -49.22 -14.15 -48.29
N CYS A 235 -49.86 -15.16 -47.69
CA CYS A 235 -49.42 -16.54 -47.78
C CYS A 235 -50.58 -17.53 -47.59
N GLU A 236 -50.55 -18.64 -48.34
CA GLU A 236 -51.57 -19.70 -48.29
C GLU A 236 -51.27 -20.79 -47.24
N THR A 237 -50.04 -20.87 -46.73
CA THR A 237 -49.54 -22.01 -45.94
C THR A 237 -49.17 -21.61 -44.51
N ASN A 238 -48.90 -22.60 -43.65
CA ASN A 238 -48.39 -22.47 -42.27
C ASN A 238 -46.94 -21.91 -42.21
N ALA A 239 -46.56 -21.06 -43.16
CA ALA A 239 -45.25 -20.44 -43.29
C ALA A 239 -45.23 -19.07 -42.58
N VAL A 240 -45.80 -18.99 -41.38
CA VAL A 240 -45.88 -17.77 -40.58
C VAL A 240 -45.26 -17.99 -39.21
N ALA A 241 -44.40 -17.07 -38.78
CA ALA A 241 -43.80 -17.06 -37.45
C ALA A 241 -43.56 -15.64 -36.94
N MET A 242 -43.18 -15.51 -35.67
CA MET A 242 -42.71 -14.26 -35.08
C MET A 242 -41.23 -14.38 -34.70
N SER A 243 -40.44 -13.34 -34.96
CA SER A 243 -39.05 -13.24 -34.48
C SER A 243 -38.98 -12.93 -32.98
N ASP A 244 -37.80 -13.03 -32.40
CA ASP A 244 -37.49 -12.56 -31.03
C ASP A 244 -37.65 -11.04 -30.87
N ARG A 245 -37.51 -10.29 -31.97
CA ARG A 245 -37.78 -8.85 -32.05
C ARG A 245 -39.25 -8.51 -32.29
N MET A 246 -40.12 -9.52 -32.32
CA MET A 246 -41.55 -9.39 -32.60
C MET A 246 -41.85 -8.81 -33.98
N ASP A 247 -41.02 -9.19 -34.96
CA ASP A 247 -41.27 -8.96 -36.37
C ASP A 247 -42.01 -10.17 -36.94
N LEU A 248 -42.99 -9.91 -37.80
CA LEU A 248 -43.73 -10.98 -38.47
C LEU A 248 -42.88 -11.55 -39.60
N ILE A 249 -42.77 -12.87 -39.64
CA ILE A 249 -42.05 -13.61 -40.68
C ILE A 249 -43.06 -14.36 -41.54
N VAL A 250 -43.01 -14.12 -42.86
CA VAL A 250 -43.87 -14.78 -43.84
C VAL A 250 -43.02 -15.44 -44.92
N GLY A 251 -43.15 -16.75 -45.06
CA GLY A 251 -42.50 -17.52 -46.12
C GLY A 251 -43.37 -17.60 -47.36
N ARG A 252 -42.82 -17.20 -48.50
CA ARG A 252 -43.39 -17.39 -49.84
C ARG A 252 -42.48 -18.29 -50.69
N PRO A 253 -42.93 -18.82 -51.83
CA PRO A 253 -42.12 -19.70 -52.67
C PRO A 253 -40.77 -19.11 -53.08
N GLU A 254 -40.69 -17.80 -53.30
CA GLU A 254 -39.49 -17.09 -53.76
C GLU A 254 -38.58 -16.60 -52.62
N ALA A 255 -39.14 -16.27 -51.46
CA ALA A 255 -38.39 -15.65 -50.37
C ALA A 255 -39.12 -15.72 -49.02
N VAL A 256 -38.38 -15.42 -47.97
CA VAL A 256 -38.93 -15.16 -46.63
C VAL A 256 -38.88 -13.65 -46.36
N TYR A 257 -40.01 -13.08 -45.97
CA TYR A 257 -40.21 -11.65 -45.74
C TYR A 257 -40.41 -11.36 -44.25
N PHE A 258 -39.80 -10.28 -43.78
CA PHE A 258 -40.02 -9.74 -42.45
C PHE A 258 -40.93 -8.51 -42.56
N TYR A 259 -41.85 -8.34 -41.61
CA TYR A 259 -42.73 -7.20 -41.52
C TYR A 259 -42.64 -6.59 -40.13
N GLU A 260 -42.43 -5.28 -40.12
CA GLU A 260 -42.43 -4.42 -38.94
C GLU A 260 -43.72 -3.59 -38.94
N VAL A 261 -43.89 -2.73 -37.94
CA VAL A 261 -45.07 -1.86 -37.82
C VAL A 261 -45.19 -0.86 -38.97
N ASP A 262 -44.05 -0.43 -39.52
CA ASP A 262 -43.98 0.57 -40.58
C ASP A 262 -44.13 -0.04 -41.99
N GLY A 263 -44.12 -1.38 -42.11
CA GLY A 263 -44.28 -2.08 -43.38
C GLY A 263 -43.32 -3.24 -43.58
N ARG A 264 -42.97 -3.49 -44.83
CA ARG A 264 -42.08 -4.59 -45.25
C ARG A 264 -40.63 -4.28 -44.87
N GLY A 265 -40.07 -5.12 -44.02
CA GLY A 265 -38.67 -5.12 -43.61
C GLY A 265 -37.78 -5.95 -44.55
N PRO A 266 -36.67 -6.53 -44.05
CA PRO A 266 -35.74 -7.28 -44.88
C PRO A 266 -36.36 -8.54 -45.48
N CYS A 267 -35.83 -8.98 -46.62
CA CYS A 267 -36.24 -10.21 -47.28
C CYS A 267 -35.05 -11.08 -47.67
N TRP A 268 -35.27 -12.39 -47.67
CA TRP A 268 -34.24 -13.39 -47.93
C TRP A 268 -34.72 -14.37 -49.00
N ALA A 269 -34.09 -14.31 -50.18
CA ALA A 269 -34.44 -15.17 -51.31
C ALA A 269 -33.98 -16.61 -51.05
N PHE A 270 -34.97 -17.49 -50.87
CA PHE A 270 -34.79 -18.93 -50.74
C PHE A 270 -35.82 -19.57 -51.66
N ASP A 271 -35.39 -20.29 -52.69
CA ASP A 271 -36.33 -20.89 -53.65
C ASP A 271 -36.96 -22.18 -53.09
N GLY A 272 -38.24 -22.39 -53.41
CA GLY A 272 -39.00 -23.60 -53.09
C GLY A 272 -40.21 -23.33 -52.22
N GLU A 273 -41.17 -24.25 -52.18
CA GLU A 273 -42.41 -24.04 -51.43
C GLU A 273 -42.15 -24.12 -49.92
N LYS A 274 -42.45 -23.06 -49.17
CA LYS A 274 -42.25 -23.03 -47.71
C LYS A 274 -43.44 -23.71 -47.03
N LYS A 275 -43.26 -24.92 -46.52
CA LYS A 275 -44.31 -25.62 -45.78
C LYS A 275 -44.45 -25.07 -44.35
N PHE A 276 -43.32 -24.81 -43.72
CA PHE A 276 -43.24 -24.23 -42.39
C PHE A 276 -42.13 -23.20 -42.32
N VAL A 277 -42.40 -22.15 -41.54
CA VAL A 277 -41.41 -21.18 -41.12
C VAL A 277 -41.46 -21.11 -39.60
N GLY A 278 -40.30 -21.02 -38.97
CA GLY A 278 -40.18 -20.89 -37.53
C GLY A 278 -39.00 -20.02 -37.14
N TRP A 279 -38.95 -19.64 -35.87
CA TRP A 279 -37.83 -18.90 -35.30
C TRP A 279 -37.30 -19.63 -34.07
N PHE A 280 -35.99 -19.85 -34.03
CA PHE A 280 -35.35 -20.53 -32.93
C PHE A 280 -34.03 -19.86 -32.59
N ARG A 281 -33.94 -19.20 -31.43
CA ARG A 281 -32.70 -18.60 -30.88
C ARG A 281 -31.91 -17.74 -31.89
N GLY A 282 -32.59 -16.93 -32.69
CA GLY A 282 -31.95 -16.07 -33.70
C GLY A 282 -31.70 -16.75 -35.06
N TYR A 283 -32.04 -18.04 -35.18
CA TYR A 283 -32.04 -18.77 -36.44
C TYR A 283 -33.44 -18.79 -37.07
N LEU A 284 -33.48 -18.59 -38.38
CA LEU A 284 -34.67 -18.81 -39.19
C LEU A 284 -34.77 -20.29 -39.56
N LEU A 285 -35.90 -20.91 -39.25
CA LEU A 285 -36.23 -22.27 -39.63
C LEU A 285 -37.09 -22.25 -40.88
N CYS A 286 -36.74 -23.02 -41.90
CA CYS A 286 -37.61 -23.22 -43.06
C CYS A 286 -37.64 -24.70 -43.44
N ILE A 287 -38.84 -25.25 -43.55
CA ILE A 287 -39.06 -26.52 -44.23
C ILE A 287 -39.47 -26.20 -45.65
N ILE A 288 -38.56 -26.50 -46.58
CA ILE A 288 -38.71 -26.17 -48.00
C ILE A 288 -38.95 -27.46 -48.77
N GLU A 289 -40.09 -27.53 -49.46
CA GLU A 289 -40.36 -28.57 -50.45
C GLU A 289 -39.75 -28.17 -51.79
N ASP A 290 -38.87 -29.01 -52.31
CA ASP A 290 -38.37 -28.86 -53.68
C ASP A 290 -39.46 -29.28 -54.67
N GLN A 291 -39.90 -28.34 -55.51
CA GLN A 291 -40.94 -28.58 -56.52
C GLN A 291 -40.58 -29.70 -57.51
N ARG A 292 -39.29 -29.94 -57.76
CA ARG A 292 -38.85 -30.98 -58.72
C ARG A 292 -38.83 -32.36 -58.09
N SER A 293 -38.29 -32.48 -56.90
CA SER A 293 -38.11 -33.79 -56.24
C SER A 293 -39.22 -34.16 -55.25
N ARG A 294 -40.11 -33.21 -54.90
CA ARG A 294 -41.12 -33.35 -53.84
C ARG A 294 -40.53 -33.81 -52.50
N LYS A 295 -39.26 -33.47 -52.27
CA LYS A 295 -38.55 -33.76 -51.02
C LYS A 295 -38.57 -32.53 -50.14
N ASN A 296 -38.90 -32.74 -48.87
CA ASN A 296 -38.83 -31.71 -47.86
C ASN A 296 -37.41 -31.63 -47.29
N THR A 297 -36.91 -30.42 -47.12
CA THR A 297 -35.62 -30.17 -46.46
C THR A 297 -35.81 -29.15 -45.35
N LEU A 298 -35.37 -29.49 -44.14
CA LEU A 298 -35.23 -28.50 -43.09
C LEU A 298 -33.93 -27.74 -43.33
N ASN A 299 -34.02 -26.42 -43.35
CA ASN A 299 -32.88 -25.53 -43.39
C ASN A 299 -32.94 -24.59 -42.18
N VAL A 300 -31.81 -24.50 -41.47
CA VAL A 300 -31.61 -23.61 -40.34
C VAL A 300 -30.65 -22.51 -40.79
N TYR A 301 -31.14 -21.27 -40.90
CA TYR A 301 -30.38 -20.15 -41.42
C TYR A 301 -29.95 -19.20 -40.31
N ASP A 302 -28.67 -18.84 -40.32
CA ASP A 302 -28.14 -17.69 -39.59
C ASP A 302 -28.10 -16.51 -40.56
N LEU A 303 -29.11 -15.64 -40.43
CA LEU A 303 -29.27 -14.48 -41.30
C LEU A 303 -28.19 -13.43 -41.05
N LYS A 304 -27.71 -13.30 -39.81
CA LYS A 304 -26.69 -12.32 -39.43
C LYS A 304 -25.34 -12.66 -40.07
N ASN A 305 -24.95 -13.92 -40.02
CA ASN A 305 -23.69 -14.39 -40.61
C ASN A 305 -23.83 -14.91 -42.05
N ARG A 306 -25.03 -14.85 -42.63
CA ARG A 306 -25.37 -15.31 -44.00
C ARG A 306 -24.90 -16.74 -44.28
N LEU A 307 -25.15 -17.64 -43.33
CA LEU A 307 -24.76 -19.06 -43.42
C LEU A 307 -25.94 -20.00 -43.16
N ILE A 308 -25.84 -21.21 -43.70
CA ILE A 308 -26.76 -22.31 -43.41
C ILE A 308 -26.15 -23.07 -42.24
N ALA A 309 -26.70 -22.90 -41.06
CA ALA A 309 -26.22 -23.49 -39.82
C ALA A 309 -26.46 -25.01 -39.78
N HIS A 310 -27.50 -25.49 -40.45
CA HIS A 310 -27.79 -26.91 -40.65
C HIS A 310 -28.78 -27.10 -41.82
N SER A 311 -28.68 -28.23 -42.53
CA SER A 311 -29.56 -28.57 -43.64
C SER A 311 -29.72 -30.08 -43.71
N MET A 312 -30.94 -30.60 -43.56
CA MET A 312 -31.19 -32.04 -43.59
C MET A 312 -32.49 -32.38 -44.33
N PRO A 313 -32.53 -33.50 -45.09
CA PRO A 313 -33.76 -34.00 -45.65
C PRO A 313 -34.69 -34.47 -44.54
N VAL A 314 -35.96 -34.12 -44.64
CA VAL A 314 -37.02 -34.54 -43.71
C VAL A 314 -38.17 -35.16 -44.51
N GLY A 315 -38.95 -36.03 -43.87
CA GLY A 315 -40.17 -36.58 -44.48
C GLY A 315 -41.32 -35.57 -44.51
N ASP A 316 -42.54 -36.07 -44.45
CA ASP A 316 -43.73 -35.23 -44.34
C ASP A 316 -43.91 -34.74 -42.90
N VAL A 317 -43.69 -33.45 -42.67
CA VAL A 317 -43.75 -32.81 -41.36
C VAL A 317 -45.16 -32.29 -41.14
N SER A 318 -45.80 -32.69 -40.04
CA SER A 318 -47.12 -32.21 -39.66
C SER A 318 -47.04 -31.00 -38.74
N HIS A 319 -46.06 -30.96 -37.82
CA HIS A 319 -45.91 -29.86 -36.86
C HIS A 319 -44.44 -29.51 -36.60
N LEU A 320 -44.18 -28.22 -36.39
CA LEU A 320 -42.90 -27.64 -35.99
C LEU A 320 -43.06 -26.99 -34.60
N VAL A 321 -42.35 -27.52 -33.60
CA VAL A 321 -42.40 -27.02 -32.22
C VAL A 321 -40.98 -26.75 -31.72
N THR A 322 -40.81 -25.74 -30.87
CA THR A 322 -39.54 -25.45 -30.21
C THR A 322 -39.71 -25.52 -28.69
N GLU A 323 -39.04 -26.47 -28.04
CA GLU A 323 -39.09 -26.67 -26.58
C GLU A 323 -37.78 -27.31 -26.09
N TRP A 324 -37.42 -27.16 -24.82
CA TRP A 324 -36.18 -27.70 -24.22
C TRP A 324 -34.86 -27.27 -24.89
N GLY A 325 -34.88 -26.20 -25.70
CA GLY A 325 -33.74 -25.83 -26.53
C GLY A 325 -33.51 -26.74 -27.74
N TYR A 326 -34.54 -27.45 -28.17
CA TYR A 326 -34.53 -28.27 -29.38
C TYR A 326 -35.56 -27.75 -30.39
N ILE A 327 -35.26 -27.98 -31.66
CA ILE A 327 -36.23 -27.93 -32.75
C ILE A 327 -36.83 -29.32 -32.85
N ILE A 328 -38.14 -29.42 -32.68
CA ILE A 328 -38.90 -30.68 -32.64
C ILE A 328 -39.80 -30.71 -33.87
N LEU A 329 -39.57 -31.68 -34.75
CA LEU A 329 -40.46 -31.95 -35.88
C LEU A 329 -41.32 -33.17 -35.55
N ILE A 330 -42.63 -33.03 -35.64
CA ILE A 330 -43.55 -34.16 -35.59
C ILE A 330 -43.92 -34.49 -37.04
N MET A 331 -43.72 -35.74 -37.43
CA MET A 331 -44.01 -36.23 -38.76
C MET A 331 -45.47 -36.68 -38.88
N SER A 332 -46.01 -36.75 -40.11
CA SER A 332 -47.36 -37.27 -40.36
C SER A 332 -47.54 -38.73 -39.93
N ASP A 333 -46.45 -39.50 -39.86
CA ASP A 333 -46.41 -40.89 -39.37
C ASP A 333 -46.15 -41.03 -37.86
N LYS A 334 -46.31 -39.94 -37.10
CA LYS A 334 -46.07 -39.84 -35.65
C LYS A 334 -44.61 -40.02 -35.19
N ARG A 335 -43.63 -40.16 -36.10
CA ARG A 335 -42.21 -40.07 -35.71
C ARG A 335 -41.87 -38.65 -35.27
N ILE A 336 -40.90 -38.53 -34.37
CA ILE A 336 -40.43 -37.25 -33.86
C ILE A 336 -38.95 -37.12 -34.19
N LEU A 337 -38.55 -35.98 -34.75
CA LEU A 337 -37.16 -35.63 -34.99
C LEU A 337 -36.76 -34.49 -34.06
N CYS A 338 -35.65 -34.66 -33.33
CA CYS A 338 -35.17 -33.69 -32.36
C CYS A 338 -33.80 -33.17 -32.77
N ILE A 339 -33.71 -31.87 -33.00
CA ILE A 339 -32.51 -31.24 -33.51
C ILE A 339 -32.03 -30.22 -32.48
N GLY A 340 -30.83 -30.44 -31.97
CA GLY A 340 -30.20 -29.59 -30.97
C GLY A 340 -29.01 -28.84 -31.52
N GLU A 341 -28.82 -27.62 -31.03
CA GLU A 341 -27.61 -26.83 -31.31
C GLU A 341 -26.41 -27.47 -30.58
N LYS A 342 -25.29 -27.60 -31.29
CA LYS A 342 -24.02 -28.04 -30.70
C LYS A 342 -23.45 -26.98 -29.76
N ASP A 343 -22.57 -27.41 -28.87
CA ASP A 343 -21.86 -26.52 -27.96
C ASP A 343 -20.98 -25.51 -28.71
N MET A 344 -20.64 -24.41 -28.02
CA MET A 344 -19.88 -23.30 -28.61
C MET A 344 -18.50 -23.74 -29.10
N GLU A 345 -17.81 -24.60 -28.35
CA GLU A 345 -16.46 -25.06 -28.67
C GLU A 345 -16.45 -25.85 -29.99
N SER A 346 -17.36 -26.81 -30.13
CA SER A 346 -17.56 -27.55 -31.38
C SER A 346 -17.85 -26.63 -32.58
N LYS A 347 -18.71 -25.62 -32.41
CA LYS A 347 -19.02 -24.63 -33.45
C LYS A 347 -17.79 -23.81 -33.85
N LEU A 348 -17.04 -23.33 -32.86
CA LEU A 348 -15.82 -22.55 -33.09
C LEU A 348 -14.75 -23.39 -33.78
N ASP A 349 -14.54 -24.64 -33.39
CA ASP A 349 -13.60 -25.55 -34.05
C ASP A 349 -13.95 -25.81 -35.51
N MET A 350 -15.25 -25.96 -35.82
CA MET A 350 -15.72 -26.07 -37.21
C MET A 350 -15.42 -24.81 -38.03
N LEU A 351 -15.55 -23.63 -37.42
CA LEU A 351 -15.23 -22.35 -38.06
C LEU A 351 -13.72 -22.16 -38.23
N PHE A 352 -12.91 -22.49 -37.23
CA PHE A 352 -11.46 -22.42 -37.27
C PHE A 352 -10.86 -23.34 -38.34
N LYS A 353 -11.35 -24.58 -38.44
CA LYS A 353 -10.92 -25.53 -39.51
C LYS A 353 -11.15 -24.99 -40.92
N LYS A 354 -12.15 -24.11 -41.12
CA LYS A 354 -12.44 -23.44 -42.39
C LYS A 354 -11.89 -22.02 -42.50
N ASN A 355 -11.05 -21.59 -41.55
CA ASN A 355 -10.46 -20.24 -41.47
C ASN A 355 -11.50 -19.10 -41.43
N LEU A 356 -12.67 -19.33 -40.83
CA LEU A 356 -13.78 -18.37 -40.75
C LEU A 356 -13.83 -17.62 -39.42
N TYR A 357 -12.75 -16.92 -39.12
CA TYR A 357 -12.57 -16.23 -37.84
C TYR A 357 -13.53 -15.06 -37.62
N THR A 358 -13.89 -14.30 -38.68
CA THR A 358 -14.85 -13.19 -38.57
C THR A 358 -16.24 -13.68 -38.17
N VAL A 359 -16.67 -14.81 -38.72
CA VAL A 359 -17.91 -15.49 -38.32
C VAL A 359 -17.82 -16.01 -36.89
N ALA A 360 -16.66 -16.55 -36.49
CA ALA A 360 -16.43 -17.00 -35.12
C ALA A 360 -16.56 -15.85 -34.11
N ILE A 361 -15.98 -14.68 -34.40
CA ILE A 361 -16.10 -13.48 -33.57
C ILE A 361 -17.56 -13.04 -33.46
N ASN A 362 -18.28 -12.94 -34.59
CA ASN A 362 -19.70 -12.59 -34.59
C ASN A 362 -20.56 -13.57 -33.80
N LEU A 363 -20.25 -14.86 -33.88
CA LEU A 363 -20.95 -15.91 -33.15
C LEU A 363 -20.77 -15.73 -31.64
N VAL A 364 -19.53 -15.59 -31.16
CA VAL A 364 -19.21 -15.38 -29.74
C VAL A 364 -19.81 -14.08 -29.21
N GLN A 365 -19.73 -12.98 -29.97
CA GLN A 365 -20.36 -11.71 -29.60
C GLN A 365 -21.89 -11.79 -29.56
N SER A 366 -22.51 -12.52 -30.50
CA SER A 366 -23.98 -12.65 -30.56
C SER A 366 -24.57 -13.50 -29.44
N GLN A 367 -23.85 -14.53 -29.00
CA GLN A 367 -24.30 -15.44 -27.94
C GLN A 367 -23.85 -14.98 -26.55
N GLN A 368 -23.31 -13.75 -26.42
CA GLN A 368 -22.80 -13.17 -25.17
C GLN A 368 -21.85 -14.14 -24.43
N ALA A 369 -20.96 -14.79 -25.18
CA ALA A 369 -19.97 -15.66 -24.57
C ALA A 369 -18.99 -14.83 -23.72
N ASP A 370 -18.33 -15.50 -22.78
CA ASP A 370 -17.47 -14.84 -21.80
C ASP A 370 -16.33 -14.06 -22.49
N PRO A 371 -15.89 -12.93 -21.89
CA PRO A 371 -14.82 -12.12 -22.47
C PRO A 371 -13.51 -12.89 -22.69
N ALA A 372 -13.22 -13.93 -21.89
CA ALA A 372 -12.04 -14.76 -22.04
C ALA A 372 -12.13 -15.66 -23.28
N SER A 373 -13.26 -16.33 -23.52
CA SER A 373 -13.53 -17.07 -24.76
C SER A 373 -13.47 -16.17 -25.99
N THR A 374 -13.96 -14.92 -25.88
CA THR A 374 -13.84 -13.93 -26.95
C THR A 374 -12.38 -13.57 -27.23
N ALA A 375 -11.59 -13.35 -26.19
CA ALA A 375 -10.17 -13.07 -26.32
C ALA A 375 -9.40 -14.25 -26.93
N GLU A 376 -9.78 -15.50 -26.64
CA GLU A 376 -9.16 -16.70 -27.21
C GLU A 376 -9.44 -16.83 -28.73
N VAL A 377 -10.66 -16.52 -29.17
CA VAL A 377 -11.01 -16.46 -30.60
C VAL A 377 -10.20 -15.37 -31.31
N LEU A 378 -10.10 -14.19 -30.71
CA LEU A 378 -9.32 -13.06 -31.22
C LEU A 378 -7.82 -13.37 -31.25
N ARG A 379 -7.29 -14.09 -30.25
CA ARG A 379 -5.91 -14.58 -30.21
C ARG A 379 -5.65 -15.54 -31.37
N LYS A 380 -6.50 -16.55 -31.57
CA LYS A 380 -6.39 -17.49 -32.70
C LYS A 380 -6.50 -16.78 -34.05
N TYR A 381 -7.34 -15.75 -34.16
CA TYR A 381 -7.44 -14.95 -35.37
C TYR A 381 -6.18 -14.10 -35.61
N GLY A 382 -5.67 -13.44 -34.57
CA GLY A 382 -4.41 -12.70 -34.61
C GLY A 382 -3.23 -13.59 -34.99
N ASP A 383 -3.17 -14.83 -34.46
CA ASP A 383 -2.13 -15.82 -34.82
C ASP A 383 -2.18 -16.21 -36.29
N HIS A 384 -3.38 -16.42 -36.83
CA HIS A 384 -3.58 -16.74 -38.24
C HIS A 384 -3.15 -15.59 -39.15
N LEU A 385 -3.56 -14.36 -38.84
CA LEU A 385 -3.14 -13.16 -39.57
C LEU A 385 -1.63 -12.92 -39.49
N TYR A 386 -1.04 -13.15 -38.31
CA TYR A 386 0.40 -13.06 -38.10
C TYR A 386 1.15 -14.10 -38.97
N GLY A 387 0.65 -15.33 -39.06
CA GLY A 387 1.19 -16.38 -39.93
C GLY A 387 1.11 -16.02 -41.43
N LYS A 388 0.10 -15.25 -41.83
CA LYS A 388 -0.04 -14.68 -43.18
C LYS A 388 0.82 -13.45 -43.45
N GLN A 389 1.58 -12.96 -42.45
CA GLN A 389 2.37 -11.72 -42.52
C GLN A 389 1.52 -10.43 -42.58
N GLU A 390 0.24 -10.49 -42.23
CA GLU A 390 -0.65 -9.33 -42.11
C GLU A 390 -0.55 -8.74 -40.69
N TYR A 391 0.61 -8.15 -40.38
CA TYR A 391 0.98 -7.77 -39.01
C TYR A 391 0.10 -6.69 -38.38
N ASP A 392 -0.35 -5.71 -39.16
CA ASP A 392 -1.13 -4.58 -38.65
C ASP A 392 -2.56 -5.00 -38.30
N GLU A 393 -3.17 -5.86 -39.12
CA GLU A 393 -4.46 -6.47 -38.83
C GLU A 393 -4.35 -7.44 -37.65
N ALA A 394 -3.30 -8.26 -37.59
CA ALA A 394 -3.03 -9.13 -36.44
C ALA A 394 -2.92 -8.33 -35.15
N MET A 395 -2.19 -7.21 -35.18
CA MET A 395 -2.03 -6.33 -34.01
C MET A 395 -3.36 -5.73 -33.57
N SER A 396 -4.19 -5.31 -34.53
CA SER A 396 -5.55 -4.82 -34.23
C SER A 396 -6.37 -5.86 -33.47
N GLN A 397 -6.26 -7.15 -33.80
CA GLN A 397 -6.93 -8.21 -33.04
C GLN A 397 -6.32 -8.40 -31.63
N TYR A 398 -5.00 -8.42 -31.51
CA TYR A 398 -4.33 -8.55 -30.21
C TYR A 398 -4.66 -7.40 -29.24
N ILE A 399 -4.83 -6.17 -29.73
CA ILE A 399 -5.26 -5.03 -28.89
C ILE A 399 -6.63 -5.29 -28.24
N HIS A 400 -7.55 -5.97 -28.93
CA HIS A 400 -8.85 -6.32 -28.37
C HIS A 400 -8.76 -7.42 -27.28
N THR A 401 -7.64 -8.14 -27.19
CA THR A 401 -7.40 -9.18 -26.16
C THR A 401 -6.81 -8.64 -24.85
N ILE A 402 -6.44 -7.35 -24.80
CA ILE A 402 -5.84 -6.73 -23.61
C ILE A 402 -6.81 -6.83 -22.41
N GLY A 403 -6.32 -7.40 -21.31
CA GLY A 403 -7.09 -7.66 -20.08
C GLY A 403 -7.40 -9.14 -19.87
N HIS A 404 -7.31 -9.96 -20.91
CA HIS A 404 -7.55 -11.41 -20.85
C HIS A 404 -6.35 -12.23 -21.32
N LEU A 405 -5.63 -11.74 -22.34
CA LEU A 405 -4.39 -12.34 -22.81
C LEU A 405 -3.18 -11.71 -22.11
N GLU A 406 -2.21 -12.54 -21.73
CA GLU A 406 -0.96 -12.06 -21.14
C GLU A 406 -0.16 -11.23 -22.16
N PRO A 407 0.22 -9.97 -21.84
CA PRO A 407 0.96 -9.09 -22.75
C PRO A 407 2.26 -9.70 -23.30
N SER A 408 2.95 -10.51 -22.48
CA SER A 408 4.19 -11.22 -22.84
C SER A 408 4.06 -12.01 -24.15
N TYR A 409 2.89 -12.64 -24.38
CA TYR A 409 2.62 -13.44 -25.57
C TYR A 409 2.71 -12.60 -26.86
N VAL A 410 2.10 -11.41 -26.84
CA VAL A 410 2.08 -10.50 -27.99
C VAL A 410 3.45 -9.82 -28.13
N ILE A 411 4.03 -9.35 -27.02
CA ILE A 411 5.32 -8.66 -27.01
C ILE A 411 6.40 -9.56 -27.65
N GLN A 412 6.52 -10.83 -27.24
CA GLN A 412 7.50 -11.76 -27.80
C GLN A 412 7.39 -11.93 -29.31
N LYS A 413 6.18 -11.89 -29.88
CA LYS A 413 5.94 -11.99 -31.32
C LYS A 413 6.34 -10.73 -32.10
N PHE A 414 6.40 -9.57 -31.44
CA PHE A 414 6.62 -8.27 -32.10
C PHE A 414 7.92 -7.55 -31.66
N LEU A 415 8.84 -8.24 -30.96
CA LEU A 415 10.14 -7.70 -30.53
C LEU A 415 11.12 -7.40 -31.69
N ASP A 416 10.85 -7.86 -32.92
CA ASP A 416 11.67 -7.56 -34.09
C ASP A 416 11.69 -6.03 -34.36
N ALA A 417 12.89 -5.48 -34.56
CA ALA A 417 13.10 -4.07 -34.87
C ALA A 417 12.30 -3.58 -36.09
N LYS A 418 12.03 -4.45 -37.07
CA LYS A 418 11.20 -4.12 -38.24
C LYS A 418 9.73 -3.85 -37.89
N ARG A 419 9.27 -4.28 -36.71
CA ARG A 419 7.87 -4.22 -36.27
C ARG A 419 7.67 -3.36 -35.03
N ILE A 420 8.65 -2.52 -34.73
CA ILE A 420 8.63 -1.60 -33.58
C ILE A 420 7.37 -0.74 -33.54
N HIS A 421 6.81 -0.30 -34.67
CA HIS A 421 5.56 0.48 -34.72
C HIS A 421 4.35 -0.31 -34.20
N ASN A 422 4.23 -1.60 -34.56
CA ASN A 422 3.17 -2.47 -34.08
C ASN A 422 3.29 -2.74 -32.58
N LEU A 423 4.52 -3.03 -32.11
CA LEU A 423 4.79 -3.18 -30.68
C LEU A 423 4.48 -1.89 -29.89
N THR A 424 4.83 -0.74 -30.46
CA THR A 424 4.54 0.58 -29.85
C THR A 424 3.04 0.78 -29.70
N ASN A 425 2.24 0.54 -30.75
CA ASN A 425 0.78 0.66 -30.70
C ASN A 425 0.15 -0.26 -29.64
N TYR A 426 0.63 -1.51 -29.52
CA TYR A 426 0.17 -2.42 -28.47
C TYR A 426 0.44 -1.89 -27.06
N LEU A 427 1.67 -1.42 -26.82
CA LEU A 427 2.10 -0.90 -25.52
C LEU A 427 1.40 0.43 -25.17
N GLU A 428 1.15 1.30 -26.15
CA GLU A 428 0.32 2.50 -26.02
C GLU A 428 -1.09 2.12 -25.54
N LYS A 429 -1.75 1.19 -26.23
CA LYS A 429 -3.10 0.73 -25.85
C LYS A 429 -3.15 -0.01 -24.51
N LEU A 430 -2.06 -0.68 -24.13
CA LEU A 430 -1.93 -1.31 -22.81
C LEU A 430 -1.84 -0.27 -21.69
N HIS A 431 -1.12 0.84 -21.92
CA HIS A 431 -1.06 1.99 -21.01
C HIS A 431 -2.40 2.74 -20.94
N ASP A 432 -3.08 2.97 -22.06
CA ASP A 432 -4.41 3.60 -22.11
C ASP A 432 -5.42 2.89 -21.19
N ARG A 433 -5.32 1.56 -21.10
CA ARG A 433 -6.17 0.72 -20.24
C ARG A 433 -5.68 0.57 -18.80
N GLY A 434 -4.54 1.14 -18.43
CA GLY A 434 -3.98 1.06 -17.07
C GLY A 434 -3.45 -0.31 -16.66
N LEU A 435 -3.18 -1.21 -17.62
CA LEU A 435 -2.74 -2.59 -17.37
C LEU A 435 -1.24 -2.79 -17.65
N ALA A 436 -0.50 -1.70 -17.85
CA ALA A 436 0.93 -1.73 -18.13
C ALA A 436 1.77 -1.90 -16.85
N SER A 437 2.83 -2.71 -16.92
CA SER A 437 3.81 -2.89 -15.85
C SER A 437 5.00 -1.93 -16.02
N LYS A 438 5.92 -1.94 -15.05
CA LYS A 438 7.19 -1.20 -15.14
C LYS A 438 8.03 -1.63 -16.35
N ASP A 439 8.05 -2.93 -16.65
CA ASP A 439 8.79 -3.47 -17.79
C ASP A 439 8.15 -3.05 -19.12
N HIS A 440 6.82 -3.02 -19.19
CA HIS A 440 6.09 -2.55 -20.37
C HIS A 440 6.35 -1.06 -20.64
N THR A 441 6.39 -0.25 -19.57
CA THR A 441 6.76 1.17 -19.64
C THR A 441 8.19 1.34 -20.17
N THR A 442 9.13 0.58 -19.62
CA THR A 442 10.54 0.61 -20.06
C THR A 442 10.64 0.29 -21.54
N LEU A 443 9.92 -0.74 -21.98
CA LEU A 443 9.92 -1.17 -23.37
C LEU A 443 9.30 -0.10 -24.29
N LEU A 444 8.21 0.54 -23.88
CA LEU A 444 7.57 1.63 -24.64
C LEU A 444 8.51 2.84 -24.80
N LEU A 445 9.17 3.27 -23.72
CA LEU A 445 10.16 4.36 -23.78
C LEU A 445 11.37 3.99 -24.64
N ASN A 446 11.84 2.75 -24.56
CA ASN A 446 12.87 2.23 -25.45
C ASN A 446 12.41 2.22 -26.91
N CYS A 447 11.12 1.96 -27.17
CA CYS A 447 10.57 2.04 -28.52
C CYS A 447 10.55 3.50 -29.03
N TYR A 448 10.06 4.46 -28.25
CA TYR A 448 10.05 5.88 -28.64
C TYR A 448 11.46 6.43 -28.91
N THR A 449 12.41 6.12 -28.02
CA THR A 449 13.81 6.57 -28.17
C THR A 449 14.49 5.94 -29.40
N LYS A 450 14.23 4.66 -29.69
CA LYS A 450 14.72 4.00 -30.92
C LYS A 450 14.08 4.53 -32.19
N LEU A 451 12.79 4.85 -32.15
CA LEU A 451 12.06 5.46 -33.26
C LEU A 451 12.43 6.93 -33.48
N LYS A 452 13.10 7.57 -32.50
CA LYS A 452 13.36 9.01 -32.45
C LYS A 452 12.06 9.83 -32.55
N ASP A 453 10.96 9.29 -32.06
CA ASP A 453 9.66 9.94 -32.07
C ASP A 453 9.55 10.86 -30.83
N VAL A 454 10.09 12.06 -30.99
CA VAL A 454 10.18 13.06 -29.90
C VAL A 454 8.81 13.64 -29.58
N GLU A 455 7.88 13.67 -30.53
CA GLU A 455 6.52 14.19 -30.33
C GLU A 455 5.72 13.26 -29.42
N LYS A 456 5.70 11.95 -29.72
CA LYS A 456 5.04 10.97 -28.85
C LYS A 456 5.68 10.85 -27.48
N LEU A 457 7.01 10.94 -27.41
CA LEU A 457 7.72 10.96 -26.13
C LEU A 457 7.33 12.19 -25.30
N ASN A 458 7.22 13.37 -25.93
CA ASN A 458 6.74 14.58 -25.27
C ASN A 458 5.30 14.43 -24.82
N HIS A 459 4.39 13.93 -25.66
CA HIS A 459 3.00 13.72 -25.26
C HIS A 459 2.91 12.73 -24.08
N PHE A 460 3.66 11.63 -24.12
CA PHE A 460 3.64 10.64 -23.05
C PHE A 460 4.19 11.18 -21.72
N ILE A 461 5.20 12.04 -21.76
CA ILE A 461 5.88 12.59 -20.57
C ILE A 461 5.26 13.89 -20.06
N LYS A 462 4.94 14.81 -20.98
CA LYS A 462 4.56 16.20 -20.72
C LYS A 462 3.06 16.45 -20.78
N ASP A 463 2.23 15.44 -21.02
CA ASP A 463 0.77 15.62 -21.10
C ASP A 463 0.26 16.50 -19.95
N GLU A 464 -0.28 17.66 -20.33
CA GLU A 464 -0.67 18.74 -19.41
C GLU A 464 -2.09 18.53 -18.87
N ASP A 465 -2.89 17.65 -19.50
CA ASP A 465 -4.30 17.41 -19.19
C ASP A 465 -4.54 16.44 -18.02
N GLY A 466 -3.48 15.78 -17.53
CA GLY A 466 -3.55 14.86 -16.39
C GLY A 466 -3.37 15.56 -15.05
N VAL A 467 -4.43 16.16 -14.50
CA VAL A 467 -4.49 16.52 -13.08
C VAL A 467 -4.52 15.24 -12.25
N GLY A 468 -3.34 14.67 -11.96
CA GLY A 468 -3.18 13.55 -11.04
C GLY A 468 -2.59 12.28 -11.66
N GLU A 469 -1.55 11.77 -11.00
CA GLU A 469 -0.82 10.51 -11.20
C GLU A 469 0.02 10.35 -12.48
N ILE A 470 1.33 10.24 -12.26
CA ILE A 470 2.29 9.77 -13.26
C ILE A 470 2.00 8.28 -13.50
N LYS A 471 1.43 7.96 -14.67
CA LYS A 471 1.01 6.59 -15.06
C LYS A 471 2.16 5.63 -15.40
N PHE A 472 3.39 6.03 -15.09
CA PHE A 472 4.61 5.30 -15.42
C PHE A 472 5.64 5.39 -14.29
N ASP A 473 6.55 4.42 -14.24
CA ASP A 473 7.61 4.40 -13.24
C ASP A 473 8.61 5.54 -13.48
N VAL A 474 8.59 6.53 -12.59
CA VAL A 474 9.40 7.76 -12.66
C VAL A 474 10.89 7.46 -12.76
N GLU A 475 11.39 6.54 -11.93
CA GLU A 475 12.82 6.23 -11.84
C GLU A 475 13.33 5.56 -13.12
N THR A 476 12.56 4.59 -13.63
CA THR A 476 12.82 3.95 -14.91
C THR A 476 12.80 4.95 -16.05
N ALA A 477 11.80 5.84 -16.10
CA ALA A 477 11.69 6.85 -17.16
C ALA A 477 12.89 7.80 -17.16
N ILE A 478 13.32 8.27 -15.99
CA ILE A 478 14.52 9.10 -15.83
C ILE A 478 15.76 8.35 -16.32
N ARG A 479 15.95 7.10 -15.89
CA ARG A 479 17.11 6.28 -16.25
C ARG A 479 17.20 6.04 -17.76
N VAL A 480 16.10 5.65 -18.40
CA VAL A 480 16.05 5.38 -19.85
C VAL A 480 16.27 6.65 -20.65
N CYS A 481 15.59 7.76 -20.30
CA CYS A 481 15.75 9.03 -21.00
C CYS A 481 17.19 9.57 -20.85
N ARG A 482 17.79 9.49 -19.66
CA ARG A 482 19.19 9.89 -19.40
C ARG A 482 20.17 9.04 -20.21
N ALA A 483 20.00 7.72 -20.23
CA ALA A 483 20.87 6.80 -20.99
C ALA A 483 20.76 6.99 -22.52
N ALA A 484 19.58 7.38 -23.02
CA ALA A 484 19.34 7.66 -24.42
C ALA A 484 19.71 9.11 -24.83
N GLY A 485 20.22 9.95 -23.92
CA GLY A 485 20.64 11.33 -24.18
C GLY A 485 19.51 12.38 -24.17
N TYR A 486 18.30 12.01 -23.78
CA TYR A 486 17.14 12.91 -23.65
C TYR A 486 17.09 13.58 -22.27
N HIS A 487 18.17 14.27 -21.88
CA HIS A 487 18.36 14.86 -20.54
C HIS A 487 17.24 15.84 -20.14
N GLU A 488 16.76 16.67 -21.07
CA GLU A 488 15.65 17.62 -20.83
C GLU A 488 14.33 16.91 -20.46
N HIS A 489 14.07 15.73 -21.03
CA HIS A 489 12.85 14.96 -20.73
C HIS A 489 12.99 14.26 -19.37
N ALA A 490 14.16 13.69 -19.07
CA ALA A 490 14.48 13.12 -17.77
C ALA A 490 14.37 14.19 -16.65
N MET A 491 14.88 15.39 -16.91
CA MET A 491 14.79 16.55 -16.02
C MET A 491 13.33 16.96 -15.77
N PHE A 492 12.50 17.03 -16.82
CA PHE A 492 11.07 17.33 -16.68
C PHE A 492 10.33 16.32 -15.79
N VAL A 493 10.56 15.01 -16.03
CA VAL A 493 9.96 13.92 -15.23
C VAL A 493 10.38 14.03 -13.76
N ALA A 494 11.68 14.23 -13.50
CA ALA A 494 12.21 14.36 -12.15
C ALA A 494 11.59 15.54 -11.39
N LYS A 495 11.43 16.70 -12.05
CA LYS A 495 10.80 17.89 -11.49
C LYS A 495 9.32 17.67 -11.17
N LYS A 496 8.54 17.10 -12.12
CA LYS A 496 7.10 16.85 -11.94
C LYS A 496 6.83 15.80 -10.85
N ALA A 497 7.72 14.81 -10.68
CA ALA A 497 7.60 13.77 -9.67
C ALA A 497 8.11 14.16 -8.27
N GLY A 498 8.60 15.39 -8.08
CA GLY A 498 9.20 15.83 -6.82
C GLY A 498 10.46 15.06 -6.43
N ARG A 499 11.19 14.48 -7.39
CA ARG A 499 12.46 13.77 -7.15
C ARG A 499 13.63 14.75 -7.25
N HIS A 500 13.79 15.58 -6.22
CA HIS A 500 14.75 16.69 -6.18
C HIS A 500 16.20 16.22 -6.38
N GLU A 501 16.60 15.11 -5.76
CA GLU A 501 17.96 14.54 -5.87
C GLU A 501 18.30 14.21 -7.32
N LEU A 502 17.44 13.47 -8.03
CA LEU A 502 17.65 13.08 -9.42
C LEU A 502 17.61 14.29 -10.37
N TYR A 503 16.74 15.27 -10.10
CA TYR A 503 16.68 16.51 -10.88
C TYR A 503 18.00 17.30 -10.79
N LEU A 504 18.51 17.49 -9.56
CA LEU A 504 19.77 18.19 -9.32
C LEU A 504 20.96 17.41 -9.87
N LYS A 505 20.96 16.08 -9.76
CA LYS A 505 21.99 15.23 -10.36
C LYS A 505 22.11 15.44 -11.87
N ILE A 506 20.99 15.49 -12.58
CA ILE A 506 20.98 15.74 -14.04
C ILE A 506 21.50 17.15 -14.35
N LEU A 507 21.05 18.17 -13.59
CA LEU A 507 21.51 19.55 -13.80
C LEU A 507 23.01 19.74 -13.55
N LEU A 508 23.55 19.09 -12.52
CA LEU A 508 24.92 19.27 -12.06
C LEU A 508 25.92 18.39 -12.82
N GLU A 509 25.61 17.10 -13.01
CA GLU A 509 26.54 16.14 -13.64
C GLU A 509 26.43 16.12 -15.18
N ASP A 510 25.20 16.18 -15.73
CA ASP A 510 25.00 16.01 -17.18
C ASP A 510 24.93 17.34 -17.93
N LEU A 511 24.23 18.33 -17.37
CA LEU A 511 23.95 19.61 -18.05
C LEU A 511 24.87 20.77 -17.61
N ALA A 512 25.61 20.62 -16.51
CA ALA A 512 26.46 21.65 -15.91
C ALA A 512 25.76 23.02 -15.71
N ARG A 513 24.45 23.01 -15.40
CA ARG A 513 23.60 24.21 -15.21
C ARG A 513 23.53 24.59 -13.73
N TYR A 514 24.66 25.05 -13.17
CA TYR A 514 24.82 25.34 -11.74
C TYR A 514 23.90 26.45 -11.21
N ASP A 515 23.67 27.50 -12.01
CA ASP A 515 22.87 28.66 -11.58
C ASP A 515 21.38 28.29 -11.40
N GLU A 516 20.85 27.44 -12.27
CA GLU A 516 19.49 26.92 -12.15
C GLU A 516 19.34 25.91 -11.01
N ALA A 517 20.37 25.08 -10.77
CA ALA A 517 20.40 24.19 -9.62
C ALA A 517 20.33 24.97 -8.29
N LEU A 518 21.10 26.06 -8.16
CA LEU A 518 21.06 26.94 -7.00
C LEU A 518 19.71 27.64 -6.84
N GLN A 519 19.12 28.15 -7.93
CA GLN A 519 17.79 28.75 -7.91
C GLN A 519 16.73 27.73 -7.47
N TYR A 520 16.83 26.49 -7.96
CA TYR A 520 15.92 25.41 -7.58
C TYR A 520 16.05 25.06 -6.09
N ILE A 521 17.27 24.86 -5.60
CA ILE A 521 17.56 24.58 -4.17
C ILE A 521 17.02 25.71 -3.28
N SER A 522 17.14 26.97 -3.70
CA SER A 522 16.65 28.12 -2.93
C SER A 522 15.12 28.18 -2.78
N GLY A 523 14.39 27.46 -3.63
CA GLY A 523 12.93 27.32 -3.59
C GLY A 523 12.43 26.04 -2.89
N LEU A 524 13.33 25.15 -2.46
CA LEU A 524 12.96 23.93 -1.72
C LEU A 524 12.69 24.23 -0.23
N GLU A 525 11.97 23.34 0.44
CA GLU A 525 11.84 23.35 1.89
C GLU A 525 13.21 23.17 2.57
N ALA A 526 13.42 23.82 3.72
CA ALA A 526 14.72 23.87 4.40
C ALA A 526 15.36 22.49 4.64
N ASN A 527 14.57 21.47 4.99
CA ASN A 527 15.07 20.12 5.20
C ASN A 527 15.60 19.48 3.91
N GLN A 528 14.88 19.63 2.80
CA GLN A 528 15.26 19.06 1.50
C GLN A 528 16.43 19.83 0.88
N ALA A 529 16.44 21.15 1.03
CA ALA A 529 17.59 21.99 0.67
C ALA A 529 18.85 21.59 1.46
N GLY A 530 18.73 21.31 2.77
CA GLY A 530 19.84 20.83 3.59
C GLY A 530 20.43 19.49 3.11
N LEU A 531 19.59 18.49 2.85
CA LEU A 531 20.03 17.17 2.36
C LEU A 531 20.72 17.29 0.99
N THR A 532 20.11 18.02 0.06
CA THR A 532 20.65 18.18 -1.31
C THR A 532 21.97 18.96 -1.33
N VAL A 533 22.12 19.99 -0.50
CA VAL A 533 23.40 20.71 -0.37
C VAL A 533 24.45 19.86 0.34
N LYS A 534 24.09 18.92 1.22
CA LYS A 534 25.05 17.98 1.80
C LYS A 534 25.63 17.02 0.75
N GLU A 535 24.81 16.53 -0.17
CA GLU A 535 25.23 15.60 -1.22
C GLU A 535 25.98 16.28 -2.37
N TYR A 536 25.45 17.41 -2.87
CA TYR A 536 25.98 18.09 -4.06
C TYR A 536 26.76 19.39 -3.75
N GLY A 537 26.83 19.79 -2.48
CA GLY A 537 27.45 21.06 -2.07
C GLY A 537 28.91 21.16 -2.45
N LYS A 538 29.65 20.05 -2.51
CA LYS A 538 31.04 20.06 -2.97
C LYS A 538 31.17 20.62 -4.39
N ILE A 539 30.35 20.12 -5.32
CA ILE A 539 30.33 20.57 -6.73
C ILE A 539 29.89 22.03 -6.80
N LEU A 540 28.88 22.41 -6.01
CA LEU A 540 28.36 23.78 -5.98
C LEU A 540 29.38 24.78 -5.40
N VAL A 541 30.13 24.41 -4.36
CA VAL A 541 31.20 25.24 -3.80
C VAL A 541 32.37 25.37 -4.76
N ASP A 542 32.75 24.30 -5.47
CA ASP A 542 33.84 24.32 -6.43
C ASP A 542 33.56 25.25 -7.63
N HIS A 543 32.30 25.37 -8.06
CA HIS A 543 31.90 26.19 -9.22
C HIS A 543 31.30 27.57 -8.88
N ARG A 544 30.51 27.68 -7.80
CA ARG A 544 29.74 28.87 -7.38
C ARG A 544 29.79 29.05 -5.84
N PRO A 545 30.96 29.35 -5.26
CA PRO A 545 31.16 29.35 -3.80
C PRO A 545 30.35 30.44 -3.08
N ALA A 546 30.30 31.66 -3.61
CA ALA A 546 29.66 32.80 -2.94
C ALA A 546 28.14 32.61 -2.84
N GLU A 547 27.50 32.16 -3.91
CA GLU A 547 26.08 31.89 -3.98
C GLU A 547 25.70 30.69 -3.09
N THR A 548 26.55 29.66 -3.04
CA THR A 548 26.35 28.48 -2.18
C THR A 548 26.46 28.83 -0.69
N VAL A 549 27.45 29.63 -0.30
CA VAL A 549 27.59 30.13 1.09
C VAL A 549 26.37 30.95 1.51
N LYS A 550 25.81 31.77 0.61
CA LYS A 550 24.60 32.54 0.90
C LYS A 550 23.38 31.65 1.18
N ILE A 551 23.23 30.56 0.43
CA ILE A 551 22.15 29.57 0.67
C ILE A 551 22.37 28.86 2.00
N LEU A 552 23.59 28.41 2.29
CA LEU A 552 23.94 27.75 3.56
C LEU A 552 23.69 28.63 4.77
N LEU A 553 24.07 29.92 4.70
CA LEU A 553 23.77 30.89 5.75
C LEU A 553 22.26 30.98 5.96
N ARG A 554 21.48 31.15 4.89
CA ARG A 554 20.02 31.17 5.00
C ARG A 554 19.46 29.90 5.63
N LEU A 555 19.93 28.71 5.24
CA LEU A 555 19.48 27.44 5.81
C LEU A 555 19.80 27.31 7.30
N CYS A 556 20.93 27.87 7.74
CA CYS A 556 21.37 27.81 9.13
C CYS A 556 20.84 28.96 10.00
N THR A 557 20.29 30.03 9.42
CA THR A 557 19.81 31.22 10.18
C THR A 557 18.31 31.49 10.06
N ASP A 558 17.68 31.12 8.94
CA ASP A 558 16.28 31.45 8.62
C ASP A 558 15.33 30.39 9.24
N GLY A 559 15.15 30.49 10.55
CA GLY A 559 14.23 29.64 11.31
C GLY A 559 12.76 30.06 11.18
N GLY A 560 12.22 30.17 9.96
CA GLY A 560 10.78 30.36 9.68
C GLY A 560 10.09 31.61 10.27
N ASP A 561 9.41 32.38 9.42
CA ASP A 561 8.59 33.54 9.82
C ASP A 561 7.65 33.24 11.02
N PRO A 562 7.68 34.03 12.12
CA PRO A 562 6.86 33.80 13.33
C PRO A 562 5.34 33.90 13.10
N THR A 563 4.90 34.43 11.95
CA THR A 563 3.50 34.79 11.70
C THR A 563 2.57 33.63 11.32
N THR A 564 3.09 32.45 11.01
CA THR A 564 2.27 31.26 10.66
C THR A 564 1.91 30.36 11.85
N ARG A 565 2.28 30.73 13.09
CA ARG A 565 2.02 29.95 14.33
C ARG A 565 0.58 30.05 14.87
N ARG A 566 -0.43 29.95 14.02
CA ARG A 566 -1.82 29.72 14.47
C ARG A 566 -2.51 28.68 13.59
N GLY A 567 -2.18 27.42 13.84
CA GLY A 567 -2.94 26.31 13.27
C GLY A 567 -2.26 24.96 13.46
N SER A 568 -2.75 24.22 14.45
CA SER A 568 -2.59 22.77 14.66
C SER A 568 -1.35 22.25 15.41
N ASN A 569 -1.65 21.63 16.55
CA ASN A 569 -0.78 20.79 17.37
C ASN A 569 -0.19 19.60 16.57
N SER A 570 1.14 19.51 16.50
CA SER A 570 1.95 18.34 16.92
C SER A 570 3.36 18.39 16.31
N MET A 571 4.36 18.51 17.19
CA MET A 571 5.66 17.82 17.09
C MET A 571 6.39 17.78 15.72
N ARG A 572 6.68 18.93 15.12
CA ARG A 572 7.82 19.10 14.19
C ARG A 572 8.54 20.40 14.52
N LEU A 573 9.44 20.34 15.50
CA LEU A 573 10.51 21.35 15.58
C LEU A 573 11.29 21.25 14.27
N LEU A 574 11.19 22.27 13.42
CA LEU A 574 12.14 22.47 12.32
C LEU A 574 13.52 22.61 12.97
N MET A 575 14.25 21.49 13.07
CA MET A 575 15.64 21.49 13.50
C MET A 575 16.42 22.19 12.40
N ILE A 576 16.81 23.44 12.68
CA ILE A 576 17.71 24.19 11.81
C ILE A 576 19.01 23.39 11.73
N PRO A 577 19.50 23.04 10.52
CA PRO A 577 20.74 22.29 10.35
C PRO A 577 21.92 22.96 11.04
N SER A 578 22.84 22.17 11.62
CA SER A 578 24.05 22.73 12.21
C SER A 578 24.99 23.18 11.10
N PRO A 579 25.64 24.35 11.20
CA PRO A 579 26.69 24.73 10.24
C PRO A 579 27.83 23.70 10.17
N MET A 580 28.04 22.93 11.24
CA MET A 580 29.04 21.86 11.29
C MET A 580 28.72 20.69 10.34
N ASP A 581 27.45 20.46 10.01
CA ASP A 581 27.04 19.38 9.08
C ASP A 581 27.59 19.57 7.66
N PHE A 582 28.00 20.80 7.32
CA PHE A 582 28.41 21.21 5.98
C PHE A 582 29.93 21.41 5.84
N VAL A 583 30.73 21.26 6.89
CA VAL A 583 32.19 21.53 6.83
C VAL A 583 32.88 20.75 5.71
N ASN A 584 32.47 19.49 5.50
CA ASN A 584 33.03 18.57 4.49
C ASN A 584 32.77 18.98 3.03
N ILE A 585 31.88 19.94 2.76
CA ILE A 585 31.68 20.41 1.38
C ILE A 585 32.76 21.42 0.96
N PHE A 586 33.46 22.03 1.93
CA PHE A 586 34.48 23.05 1.70
C PHE A 586 35.91 22.49 1.60
N VAL A 587 36.08 21.19 1.32
CA VAL A 587 37.39 20.50 1.31
C VAL A 587 38.43 21.19 0.43
N HIS A 588 38.01 21.75 -0.70
CA HIS A 588 38.88 22.45 -1.63
C HIS A 588 38.85 23.99 -1.48
N SER A 589 38.07 24.49 -0.51
CA SER A 589 37.72 25.90 -0.37
C SER A 589 37.68 26.37 1.11
N PRO A 590 38.78 26.24 1.88
CA PRO A 590 38.82 26.57 3.32
C PRO A 590 38.59 28.06 3.62
N GLN A 591 38.85 28.95 2.65
CA GLN A 591 38.57 30.39 2.80
C GLN A 591 37.08 30.69 2.88
N TYR A 592 36.28 29.99 2.07
CA TYR A 592 34.83 30.11 2.09
C TYR A 592 34.19 29.43 3.31
N LEU A 593 34.85 28.39 3.87
CA LEU A 593 34.48 27.83 5.17
C LEU A 593 34.67 28.86 6.30
N MET A 594 35.82 29.56 6.31
CA MET A 594 36.06 30.64 7.28
C MET A 594 35.00 31.74 7.16
N GLU A 595 34.71 32.20 5.93
CA GLU A 595 33.68 33.22 5.69
C GLU A 595 32.29 32.76 6.14
N PHE A 596 31.92 31.50 5.86
CA PHE A 596 30.65 30.91 6.28
C PHE A 596 30.51 30.89 7.81
N LEU A 597 31.51 30.37 8.53
CA LEU A 597 31.47 30.27 9.99
C LEU A 597 31.54 31.66 10.67
N GLU A 598 32.35 32.58 10.16
CA GLU A 598 32.41 33.96 10.65
C GLU A 598 31.05 34.69 10.50
N ASN A 599 30.41 34.52 9.35
CA ASN A 599 29.10 35.14 9.08
C ASN A 599 27.99 34.49 9.92
N TYR A 600 28.07 33.18 10.18
CA TYR A 600 27.13 32.48 11.05
C TYR A 600 27.21 32.97 12.50
N ILE A 601 28.39 33.06 13.12
CA ILE A 601 28.55 33.55 14.50
C ILE A 601 28.08 35.01 14.64
N LYS A 602 28.31 35.84 13.61
CA LYS A 602 27.80 37.23 13.61
C LYS A 602 26.27 37.28 13.60
N ALA A 603 25.63 36.32 12.93
CA ALA A 603 24.18 36.25 12.80
C ALA A 603 23.49 35.56 13.99
N VAL A 604 24.14 34.56 14.62
CA VAL A 604 23.57 33.72 15.68
C VAL A 604 24.46 33.77 16.92
N LYS A 605 23.95 34.36 18.01
CA LYS A 605 24.73 34.58 19.25
C LYS A 605 24.80 33.36 20.17
N ASP A 606 23.73 32.56 20.24
CA ASP A 606 23.58 31.45 21.19
C ASP A 606 23.39 30.11 20.44
N SER A 607 24.41 29.67 19.70
CA SER A 607 24.35 28.41 18.94
C SER A 607 24.76 27.21 19.80
N PRO A 608 24.05 26.07 19.77
CA PRO A 608 24.47 24.86 20.48
C PRO A 608 25.79 24.27 19.93
N ALA A 609 26.13 24.55 18.67
CA ALA A 609 27.37 24.09 18.04
C ALA A 609 28.55 25.09 18.25
N GLN A 610 28.38 26.10 19.11
CA GLN A 610 29.34 27.19 19.26
C GLN A 610 30.76 26.70 19.60
N THR A 611 30.90 25.71 20.48
CA THR A 611 32.20 25.11 20.85
C THR A 611 32.88 24.45 19.66
N GLU A 612 32.15 23.68 18.84
CA GLU A 612 32.68 23.00 17.66
C GLU A 612 33.08 23.99 16.55
N ILE A 613 32.28 25.05 16.37
CA ILE A 613 32.59 26.12 15.43
C ILE A 613 33.86 26.86 15.87
N HIS A 614 33.99 27.19 17.16
CA HIS A 614 35.20 27.85 17.67
C HIS A 614 36.43 26.96 17.54
N ASN A 615 36.34 25.65 17.80
CA ASN A 615 37.41 24.69 17.57
C ASN A 615 37.89 24.73 16.11
N THR A 616 36.95 24.63 15.17
CA THR A 616 37.23 24.64 13.73
C THR A 616 37.81 25.99 13.27
N LEU A 617 37.31 27.10 13.80
CA LEU A 617 37.85 28.44 13.53
C LEU A 617 39.25 28.63 14.13
N LEU A 618 39.52 28.11 15.33
CA LEU A 618 40.86 28.15 15.94
C LEU A 618 41.86 27.36 15.09
N GLU A 619 41.48 26.19 14.57
CA GLU A 619 42.30 25.41 13.65
C GLU A 619 42.58 26.19 12.36
N LEU A 620 41.56 26.80 11.74
CA LEU A 620 41.72 27.61 10.52
C LEU A 620 42.51 28.91 10.74
N TYR A 621 42.39 29.53 11.91
CA TYR A 621 43.09 30.78 12.27
C TYR A 621 44.56 30.56 12.64
N ILE A 622 44.89 29.45 13.31
CA ILE A 622 46.24 29.22 13.86
C ILE A 622 47.10 28.39 12.90
N SER A 623 46.49 27.54 12.06
CA SER A 623 47.22 26.67 11.13
C SER A 623 47.99 27.47 10.06
N LYS A 624 49.27 27.10 9.89
CA LYS A 624 50.19 27.70 8.91
C LYS A 624 49.77 27.41 7.47
N ASP A 625 49.32 26.19 7.21
CA ASP A 625 48.81 25.74 5.91
C ASP A 625 47.30 25.53 5.97
N LEU A 626 46.56 26.06 4.98
CA LEU A 626 45.12 25.87 4.84
C LEU A 626 44.79 24.48 4.22
N SER A 627 45.49 23.43 4.63
CA SER A 627 45.08 22.05 4.35
C SER A 627 43.92 21.69 5.27
N PHE A 628 42.92 21.00 4.74
CA PHE A 628 41.64 20.72 5.42
C PHE A 628 41.81 20.21 6.87
N PRO A 629 40.93 20.60 7.82
CA PRO A 629 41.01 20.19 9.22
C PRO A 629 41.04 18.66 9.38
N SER A 630 42.00 18.13 10.12
CA SER A 630 42.02 16.70 10.47
C SER A 630 41.16 16.47 11.71
N MET A 631 39.84 16.50 11.56
CA MET A 631 38.90 16.19 12.64
C MET A 631 38.34 14.76 12.50
N SER A 632 38.79 13.91 13.43
CA SER A 632 38.17 12.71 14.01
C SER A 632 36.95 12.08 13.31
N GLN A 633 37.16 10.90 12.71
CA GLN A 633 36.13 9.91 12.44
C GLN A 633 35.77 9.16 13.74
N GLU A 634 34.57 9.40 14.27
CA GLU A 634 33.82 8.38 15.03
C GLU A 634 32.36 8.42 14.59
N ASN A 635 31.98 7.46 13.74
CA ASN A 635 30.74 6.71 13.82
C ASN A 635 30.72 5.64 12.73
N GLY A 636 30.64 4.38 13.16
CA GLY A 636 30.62 3.22 12.28
C GLY A 636 29.27 3.04 11.58
N PHE A 637 29.33 2.63 10.32
CA PHE A 637 28.36 1.74 9.69
C PHE A 637 29.05 0.99 8.55
N ASP A 638 29.07 -0.33 8.67
CA ASP A 638 29.46 -1.27 7.62
C ASP A 638 28.52 -1.17 6.41
N HIS A 639 29.07 -1.08 5.19
CA HIS A 639 28.81 -2.13 4.19
C HIS A 639 29.76 -2.07 2.98
N HIS A 640 30.30 -3.25 2.69
CA HIS A 640 30.97 -3.75 1.49
C HIS A 640 30.66 -3.08 0.13
N ASN A 641 31.73 -2.90 -0.64
CA ASN A 641 32.08 -3.63 -1.87
C ASN A 641 32.45 -2.76 -3.10
N SER A 642 33.68 -3.02 -3.54
CA SER A 642 34.07 -3.29 -4.94
C SER A 642 34.73 -2.19 -5.79
N LYS A 643 35.95 -2.57 -6.19
CA LYS A 643 36.56 -2.47 -7.53
C LYS A 643 37.24 -1.17 -7.93
N GLU A 644 38.55 -1.22 -7.73
CA GLU A 644 39.58 -0.76 -8.67
C GLU A 644 39.10 -0.66 -10.13
N ARG A 645 39.24 0.53 -10.71
CA ARG A 645 39.44 0.69 -12.15
C ARG A 645 40.52 1.73 -12.40
N LYS A 646 41.67 1.24 -12.87
CA LYS A 646 42.68 1.97 -13.63
C LYS A 646 42.03 2.72 -14.79
N GLY A 647 42.48 3.93 -15.07
CA GLY A 647 42.02 4.63 -16.27
C GLY A 647 42.62 6.01 -16.52
N LYS A 648 43.88 6.01 -16.98
CA LYS A 648 44.43 6.90 -18.02
C LYS A 648 44.61 8.39 -17.71
N GLU A 649 45.88 8.70 -17.44
CA GLU A 649 46.62 9.84 -17.98
C GLU A 649 46.10 10.30 -19.35
N ILE A 650 45.83 11.60 -19.47
CA ILE A 650 45.91 12.33 -20.73
C ILE A 650 46.83 13.53 -20.50
N THR A 651 47.99 13.43 -21.13
CA THR A 651 48.97 14.48 -21.35
C THR A 651 48.47 15.49 -22.38
N ASN A 652 48.68 16.78 -22.12
CA ASN A 652 49.09 17.84 -23.06
C ASN A 652 49.10 19.15 -22.26
N GLY A 653 50.11 20.02 -22.26
CA GLY A 653 51.23 20.22 -23.16
C GLY A 653 51.53 21.73 -23.15
N TYR A 654 52.59 22.12 -22.45
CA TYR A 654 53.39 23.36 -22.50
C TYR A 654 52.80 24.66 -23.07
N LYS A 655 52.97 25.76 -22.31
CA LYS A 655 53.79 26.91 -22.74
C LYS A 655 54.28 27.73 -21.54
N SER A 656 55.59 27.64 -21.30
CA SER A 656 56.34 28.55 -20.44
C SER A 656 56.55 29.88 -21.17
N GLY A 657 56.29 30.98 -20.47
CA GLY A 657 56.48 32.34 -20.95
C GLY A 657 56.74 33.28 -19.77
N THR A 658 57.97 33.22 -19.24
CA THR A 658 58.72 34.32 -18.61
C THR A 658 57.94 35.60 -18.29
N ARG A 659 57.25 35.65 -17.14
CA ARG A 659 56.94 36.92 -16.44
C ARG A 659 56.53 36.78 -14.96
N GLU A 660 57.13 35.88 -14.18
CA GLU A 660 56.77 35.72 -12.76
C GLU A 660 57.97 35.61 -11.80
N LYS A 661 58.96 36.50 -11.95
CA LYS A 661 59.96 36.74 -10.88
C LYS A 661 59.72 38.04 -10.09
N ALA A 662 58.63 38.77 -10.39
CA ALA A 662 58.23 39.97 -9.66
C ALA A 662 56.88 39.83 -8.90
N LYS A 663 56.24 38.65 -8.96
CA LYS A 663 55.01 38.34 -8.20
C LYS A 663 55.23 37.50 -6.94
N LEU A 664 56.26 36.65 -6.88
CA LEU A 664 56.56 35.82 -5.69
C LEU A 664 56.80 36.66 -4.42
N GLY A 665 57.50 37.80 -4.51
CA GLY A 665 57.73 38.67 -3.35
C GLY A 665 56.51 39.47 -2.87
N LYS A 666 55.43 39.51 -3.66
CA LYS A 666 54.14 40.09 -3.25
C LYS A 666 53.20 39.05 -2.67
N GLU A 667 53.26 37.79 -3.12
CA GLU A 667 52.45 36.70 -2.58
C GLU A 667 52.95 36.22 -1.22
N GLU A 668 54.27 36.08 -1.02
CA GLU A 668 54.85 35.72 0.30
C GLU A 668 54.55 36.77 1.39
N ASN A 669 54.55 38.06 1.03
CA ASN A 669 54.15 39.14 1.93
C ASN A 669 52.64 39.16 2.19
N LYS A 670 51.81 38.66 1.27
CA LYS A 670 50.36 38.59 1.42
C LYS A 670 49.96 37.40 2.29
N THR A 671 50.61 36.24 2.13
CA THR A 671 50.43 35.06 2.98
C THR A 671 50.99 35.26 4.38
N ALA A 672 52.14 35.91 4.55
CA ALA A 672 52.67 36.22 5.89
C ALA A 672 51.76 37.20 6.64
N LYS A 673 51.21 38.20 5.94
CA LYS A 673 50.25 39.15 6.52
C LYS A 673 48.91 38.49 6.85
N ASP A 674 48.43 37.59 5.99
CA ASP A 674 47.22 36.80 6.22
C ASP A 674 47.36 35.86 7.43
N ILE A 675 48.50 35.16 7.58
CA ILE A 675 48.79 34.32 8.76
C ILE A 675 48.78 35.15 10.04
N VAL A 676 49.41 36.33 10.03
CA VAL A 676 49.46 37.21 11.21
C VAL A 676 48.06 37.75 11.56
N ASP A 677 47.26 38.14 10.57
CA ASP A 677 45.88 38.60 10.81
C ASP A 677 44.97 37.44 11.29
N ARG A 678 45.15 36.23 10.76
CA ARG A 678 44.46 35.00 11.23
C ARG A 678 44.87 34.65 12.67
N GLN A 679 46.16 34.65 13.00
CA GLN A 679 46.63 34.41 14.38
C GLN A 679 46.15 35.48 15.36
N ARG A 680 46.04 36.74 14.93
CA ARG A 680 45.42 37.81 15.73
C ARG A 680 43.94 37.50 16.02
N LYS A 681 43.17 37.06 15.01
CA LYS A 681 41.78 36.61 15.19
C LYS A 681 41.71 35.39 16.12
N GLY A 682 42.62 34.43 15.99
CA GLY A 682 42.74 33.27 16.88
C GLY A 682 42.99 33.66 18.34
N LEU A 683 43.92 34.57 18.61
CA LEU A 683 44.17 35.09 19.95
C LEU A 683 42.97 35.85 20.53
N ALA A 684 42.31 36.66 19.71
CA ALA A 684 41.11 37.36 20.11
C ALA A 684 40.01 36.37 20.49
N LEU A 685 39.84 35.29 19.72
CA LEU A 685 38.87 34.24 19.98
C LEU A 685 39.19 33.48 21.28
N LEU A 686 40.45 33.09 21.50
CA LEU A 686 40.89 32.43 22.75
C LEU A 686 40.55 33.25 24.00
N LYS A 687 40.68 34.59 23.91
CA LYS A 687 40.38 35.52 25.01
C LYS A 687 38.89 35.81 25.17
N SER A 688 38.16 36.02 24.08
CA SER A 688 36.72 36.32 24.14
C SER A 688 35.89 35.11 24.54
N ALA A 689 36.33 33.90 24.17
CA ALA A 689 35.66 32.65 24.50
C ALA A 689 36.09 32.07 25.86
N TRP A 690 37.03 32.70 26.59
CA TRP A 690 37.42 32.35 27.97
C TRP A 690 37.61 33.60 28.85
N THR A 691 36.50 34.26 29.20
CA THR A 691 36.51 35.43 30.08
C THR A 691 36.84 35.03 31.53
N PRO A 692 37.28 35.98 32.39
CA PRO A 692 37.65 35.69 33.78
C PRO A 692 36.52 35.14 34.65
N GLU A 693 35.27 35.30 34.23
CA GLU A 693 34.06 34.92 34.97
C GLU A 693 33.56 33.50 34.62
N MET A 694 34.12 32.87 33.57
CA MET A 694 33.71 31.56 33.09
C MET A 694 34.60 30.44 33.66
N GLU A 695 33.98 29.37 34.18
CA GLU A 695 34.68 28.17 34.65
C GLU A 695 35.32 27.38 33.51
N GLU A 696 34.64 27.27 32.37
CA GLU A 696 35.14 26.57 31.17
C GLU A 696 35.03 27.46 29.91
N PRO A 697 35.97 27.34 28.95
CA PRO A 697 35.91 28.07 27.70
C PRO A 697 34.89 27.48 26.71
N LEU A 698 34.43 28.31 25.77
CA LEU A 698 33.59 27.89 24.64
C LEU A 698 34.41 27.24 23.50
N TYR A 699 35.46 26.49 23.85
CA TYR A 699 36.31 25.68 22.96
C TYR A 699 36.96 24.53 23.75
N SER A 700 37.42 23.47 23.07
CA SER A 700 38.15 22.38 23.73
C SER A 700 39.56 22.84 24.10
N VAL A 701 39.86 22.80 25.40
CA VAL A 701 41.15 23.25 25.92
C VAL A 701 42.31 22.38 25.43
N ASP A 702 42.12 21.06 25.42
CA ASP A 702 43.12 20.11 24.95
C ASP A 702 43.44 20.33 23.46
N LEU A 703 42.40 20.52 22.64
CA LEU A 703 42.56 20.80 21.23
C LEU A 703 43.28 22.15 21.00
N ALA A 704 42.92 23.18 21.76
CA ALA A 704 43.57 24.49 21.69
C ALA A 704 45.06 24.41 22.06
N LEU A 705 45.42 23.62 23.09
CA LEU A 705 46.81 23.37 23.46
C LEU A 705 47.58 22.65 22.34
N ILE A 706 46.98 21.61 21.74
CA ILE A 706 47.58 20.86 20.63
C ILE A 706 47.81 21.78 19.43
N ILE A 707 46.80 22.55 19.02
CA ILE A 707 46.87 23.47 17.87
C ILE A 707 47.93 24.56 18.10
N CYS A 708 47.96 25.16 19.31
CA CYS A 708 48.94 26.18 19.65
C CYS A 708 50.36 25.63 19.70
N ASN A 709 50.55 24.42 20.23
CA ASN A 709 51.86 23.77 20.31
C ASN A 709 52.37 23.36 18.91
N ALA A 710 51.52 22.71 18.10
CA ALA A 710 51.85 22.28 16.74
C ALA A 710 52.24 23.46 15.83
N ASN A 711 51.63 24.63 16.01
CA ASN A 711 51.93 25.83 15.22
C ASN A 711 52.96 26.78 15.85
N ALA A 712 53.53 26.43 17.01
CA ALA A 712 54.46 27.26 17.79
C ALA A 712 53.91 28.64 18.18
N PHE A 713 52.62 28.71 18.54
CA PHE A 713 51.92 29.94 18.92
C PHE A 713 52.07 30.24 20.42
N LYS A 714 53.17 30.92 20.78
CA LYS A 714 53.59 31.18 22.18
C LYS A 714 52.56 31.95 23.02
N ASP A 715 51.97 33.00 22.44
CA ASP A 715 51.02 33.86 23.16
C ASP A 715 49.72 33.10 23.54
N GLY A 716 49.30 32.15 22.71
CA GLY A 716 48.19 31.25 23.00
C GLY A 716 48.51 30.23 24.10
N LEU A 717 49.71 29.63 24.06
CA LEU A 717 50.15 28.66 25.07
C LEU A 717 50.27 29.28 26.47
N LEU A 718 50.84 30.48 26.57
CA LEU A 718 50.96 31.19 27.85
C LEU A 718 49.58 31.50 28.44
N PHE A 719 48.64 31.97 27.62
CA PHE A 719 47.26 32.22 28.05
C PHE A 719 46.56 30.96 28.57
N LEU A 720 46.70 29.83 27.84
CA LEU A 720 46.07 28.56 28.21
C LEU A 720 46.68 27.98 29.50
N TYR A 721 48.00 27.96 29.63
CA TYR A 721 48.67 27.43 30.83
C TYR A 721 48.38 28.26 32.10
N GLU A 722 48.30 29.59 31.97
CA GLU A 722 47.95 30.47 33.09
C GLU A 722 46.52 30.22 33.58
N LYS A 723 45.57 30.04 32.66
CA LYS A 723 44.16 29.76 32.99
C LYS A 723 43.93 28.36 33.56
N LEU A 724 44.65 27.36 33.05
CA LEU A 724 44.55 25.97 33.49
C LEU A 724 45.21 25.67 34.82
N LYS A 725 45.88 26.66 35.43
CA LYS A 725 46.63 26.47 36.68
C LYS A 725 47.72 25.39 36.58
N LEU A 726 48.22 25.15 35.36
CA LEU A 726 49.29 24.20 35.06
C LEU A 726 50.65 24.84 35.36
N TYR A 727 50.88 25.04 36.66
CA TYR A 727 51.97 25.86 37.16
C TYR A 727 53.34 25.23 36.91
N LYS A 728 53.44 23.90 36.83
CA LYS A 728 54.70 23.18 36.56
C LYS A 728 55.17 23.39 35.11
N GLU A 729 54.24 23.49 34.18
CA GLU A 729 54.43 23.69 32.75
C GLU A 729 54.79 25.16 32.46
N VAL A 730 54.14 26.09 33.17
CA VAL A 730 54.55 27.51 33.21
C VAL A 730 55.98 27.62 33.74
N ILE A 731 56.29 26.96 34.86
CA ILE A 731 57.64 26.91 35.43
C ILE A 731 58.63 26.26 34.46
N SER A 732 58.25 25.22 33.71
CA SER A 732 59.12 24.61 32.69
C SER A 732 59.43 25.58 31.54
N CYS A 733 58.45 26.36 31.09
CA CYS A 733 58.66 27.41 30.09
C CYS A 733 59.65 28.48 30.59
N TYR A 734 59.56 28.88 31.87
CA TYR A 734 60.50 29.83 32.48
C TYR A 734 61.87 29.20 32.81
N LYS A 735 61.93 27.91 33.18
CA LYS A 735 63.16 27.13 33.38
C LYS A 735 63.98 27.04 32.09
N GLN A 736 63.32 26.79 30.96
CA GLN A 736 63.98 26.81 29.64
C GLN A 736 64.51 28.22 29.26
N ALA A 737 64.00 29.27 29.90
CA ALA A 737 64.40 30.66 29.68
C ALA A 737 65.43 31.21 30.71
N HIS A 738 65.83 30.43 31.74
CA HIS A 738 66.79 30.81 32.80
C HIS A 738 66.45 32.09 33.61
N ASP A 739 65.17 32.37 33.87
CA ASP A 739 64.74 33.54 34.65
C ASP A 739 64.46 33.18 36.13
N HIS A 740 65.44 33.40 37.04
CA HIS A 740 65.35 33.02 38.46
C HIS A 740 64.43 33.92 39.30
N GLU A 741 64.37 35.23 38.99
CA GLU A 741 63.51 36.18 39.71
C GLU A 741 62.04 36.00 39.29
N GLY A 742 61.79 35.82 37.99
CA GLY A 742 60.46 35.51 37.47
C GLY A 742 59.89 34.21 38.05
N LEU A 743 60.76 33.22 38.29
CA LEU A 743 60.39 31.92 38.85
C LEU A 743 60.03 31.99 40.35
N ILE A 744 60.78 32.75 41.17
CA ILE A 744 60.41 33.00 42.58
C ILE A 744 59.13 33.85 42.68
N ALA A 745 58.97 34.85 41.82
CA ALA A 745 57.74 35.67 41.76
C ALA A 745 56.51 34.85 41.34
N CYS A 746 56.69 33.90 40.42
CA CYS A 746 55.68 32.93 40.01
C CYS A 746 55.31 32.01 41.19
N CYS A 747 56.28 31.41 41.89
CA CYS A 747 56.03 30.59 43.08
C CYS A 747 55.41 31.39 44.24
N LYS A 748 55.72 32.67 44.41
CA LYS A 748 55.07 33.55 45.41
C LYS A 748 53.58 33.78 45.12
N LYS A 749 53.21 33.92 43.84
CA LYS A 749 51.81 34.06 43.42
C LYS A 749 51.04 32.74 43.47
N LEU A 750 51.73 31.62 43.26
CA LEU A 750 51.12 30.31 43.01
C LEU A 750 51.28 29.30 44.16
N GLY A 751 52.09 29.61 45.17
CA GLY A 751 52.43 28.72 46.28
C GLY A 751 51.76 29.07 47.62
N ASP A 752 50.85 30.05 47.66
CA ASP A 752 50.11 30.42 48.87
C ASP A 752 48.86 29.54 49.04
N SER A 753 48.86 28.69 50.08
CA SER A 753 47.74 27.80 50.42
C SER A 753 46.43 28.56 50.70
N THR A 754 46.49 29.83 51.09
CA THR A 754 45.30 30.64 51.36
C THR A 754 44.61 31.15 50.09
N GLN A 755 45.30 31.11 48.94
CA GLN A 755 44.78 31.49 47.62
C GLN A 755 44.56 30.28 46.69
N GLY A 756 44.61 29.06 47.24
CA GLY A 756 44.44 27.82 46.47
C GLY A 756 45.68 27.39 45.66
N GLY A 757 46.86 27.89 46.04
CA GLY A 757 48.14 27.48 45.48
C GLY A 757 48.66 26.14 46.02
N ASP A 758 49.65 25.55 45.34
CA ASP A 758 50.24 24.25 45.71
C ASP A 758 51.53 24.43 46.56
N PRO A 759 51.51 24.08 47.86
CA PRO A 759 52.68 24.21 48.73
C PRO A 759 53.85 23.30 48.35
N SER A 760 53.62 22.23 47.55
CA SER A 760 54.67 21.32 47.08
C SER A 760 55.62 21.99 46.07
N LEU A 761 55.20 23.09 45.44
CA LEU A 761 56.04 23.91 44.57
C LEU A 761 57.28 24.44 45.30
N TRP A 762 57.18 24.69 46.60
CA TRP A 762 58.35 25.06 47.43
C TRP A 762 59.34 23.90 47.56
N GLY A 763 58.87 22.65 47.58
CA GLY A 763 59.71 21.45 47.56
C GLY A 763 60.39 21.22 46.20
N ASP A 764 59.65 21.39 45.08
CA ASP A 764 60.20 21.30 43.73
C ASP A 764 61.24 22.41 43.45
N LEU A 765 60.98 23.61 43.98
CA LEU A 765 61.91 24.74 43.94
C LEU A 765 63.16 24.48 44.79
N LEU A 766 63.00 23.88 45.99
CA LEU A 766 64.12 23.47 46.85
C LEU A 766 64.97 22.38 46.19
N ASN A 767 64.36 21.42 45.47
CA ASN A 767 65.11 20.41 44.71
C ASN A 767 65.85 21.04 43.51
N TYR A 768 65.25 22.01 42.80
CA TYR A 768 65.95 22.78 41.75
C TYR A 768 67.18 23.51 42.31
N PHE A 769 67.06 24.20 43.44
CA PHE A 769 68.20 24.86 44.08
C PHE A 769 69.22 23.88 44.67
N GLY A 770 68.79 22.67 45.06
CA GLY A 770 69.67 21.58 45.49
C GLY A 770 70.44 20.91 44.33
N GLU A 771 69.92 20.97 43.11
CA GLU A 771 70.58 20.46 41.89
C GLU A 771 71.39 21.53 41.15
N LEU A 772 71.13 22.81 41.42
CA LEU A 772 71.96 23.91 40.92
C LEU A 772 73.35 23.87 41.53
N GLY A 773 74.40 23.84 40.69
CA GLY A 773 75.80 23.91 41.14
C GLY A 773 76.28 25.32 41.52
N GLU A 774 75.37 26.25 41.83
CA GLU A 774 75.64 27.66 42.11
C GLU A 774 75.38 28.02 43.59
N ASP A 775 75.94 29.13 44.07
CA ASP A 775 75.67 29.63 45.44
C ASP A 775 74.31 30.33 45.50
N CYS A 776 73.29 29.60 45.96
CA CYS A 776 71.91 30.04 46.13
C CYS A 776 71.52 30.18 47.62
N SER A 777 72.49 30.49 48.49
CA SER A 777 72.30 30.52 49.95
C SER A 777 71.22 31.48 50.45
N LYS A 778 70.92 32.56 49.71
CA LYS A 778 69.90 33.56 50.09
C LYS A 778 68.49 33.09 49.72
N GLU A 779 68.35 32.59 48.50
CA GLU A 779 67.13 32.07 47.91
C GLU A 779 66.69 30.81 48.67
N VAL A 780 67.62 29.92 49.04
CA VAL A 780 67.34 28.72 49.84
C VAL A 780 66.86 29.06 51.26
N LYS A 781 67.45 30.07 51.93
CA LYS A 781 66.97 30.54 53.23
C LYS A 781 65.55 31.07 53.15
N GLU A 782 65.24 31.85 52.10
CA GLU A 782 63.89 32.35 51.86
C GLU A 782 62.91 31.19 51.65
N VAL A 783 63.24 30.22 50.79
CA VAL A 783 62.41 29.02 50.56
C VAL A 783 62.20 28.20 51.84
N LEU A 784 63.22 27.99 52.67
CA LEU A 784 63.12 27.21 53.92
C LEU A 784 62.13 27.82 54.93
N THR A 785 61.98 29.15 54.97
CA THR A 785 60.97 29.78 55.84
C THR A 785 59.54 29.48 55.40
N TYR A 786 59.31 29.32 54.10
CA TYR A 786 58.00 28.93 53.56
C TYR A 786 57.74 27.43 53.73
N VAL A 787 58.78 26.59 53.63
CA VAL A 787 58.70 25.15 53.92
C VAL A 787 58.37 24.89 55.39
N GLU A 788 58.94 25.67 56.32
CA GLU A 788 58.63 25.59 57.76
C GLU A 788 57.17 26.00 58.06
N LYS A 789 56.71 27.12 57.49
CA LYS A 789 55.33 27.60 57.70
C LYS A 789 54.27 26.66 57.13
N ALA A 790 54.55 26.03 56.00
CA ALA A 790 53.61 25.17 55.31
C ALA A 790 53.74 23.68 55.70
N ASP A 791 54.68 23.33 56.60
CA ASP A 791 54.98 21.98 57.08
C ASP A 791 55.07 20.91 55.97
N VAL A 792 55.76 21.26 54.87
CA VAL A 792 55.67 20.50 53.61
C VAL A 792 56.56 19.25 53.61
N LEU A 793 57.72 19.29 54.29
CA LEU A 793 58.71 18.23 54.22
C LEU A 793 59.23 17.85 55.63
N PRO A 794 59.41 16.56 55.92
CA PRO A 794 60.08 16.11 57.13
C PRO A 794 61.52 16.64 57.21
N PRO A 795 62.06 16.95 58.41
CA PRO A 795 63.39 17.52 58.57
C PRO A 795 64.52 16.69 57.93
N ILE A 796 64.35 15.37 57.88
CA ILE A 796 65.32 14.45 57.26
C ILE A 796 65.38 14.60 55.74
N VAL A 797 64.24 14.87 55.08
CA VAL A 797 64.14 15.00 53.63
C VAL A 797 64.75 16.33 53.17
N VAL A 798 64.53 17.41 53.94
CA VAL A 798 65.13 18.72 53.69
C VAL A 798 66.66 18.65 53.70
N LEU A 799 67.24 17.94 54.67
CA LEU A 799 68.68 17.70 54.76
C LEU A 799 69.21 16.90 53.57
N GLN A 800 68.51 15.84 53.17
CA GLN A 800 68.93 15.00 52.05
C GLN A 800 68.95 15.79 50.73
N THR A 801 67.93 16.62 50.47
CA THR A 801 67.83 17.40 49.24
C THR A 801 68.90 18.49 49.14
N LEU A 802 69.14 19.23 50.22
CA LEU A 802 70.15 20.30 50.23
C LEU A 802 71.58 19.78 50.28
N SER A 803 71.81 18.55 50.74
CA SER A 803 73.15 17.95 50.74
C SER A 803 73.69 17.64 49.34
N LYS A 804 72.85 17.65 48.30
CA LYS A 804 73.25 17.46 46.89
C LYS A 804 74.04 18.65 46.33
N ASN A 805 73.87 19.85 46.87
CA ASN A 805 74.57 21.05 46.42
C ASN A 805 75.87 21.24 47.24
N PRO A 806 77.06 21.13 46.63
CA PRO A 806 78.34 21.25 47.35
C PRO A 806 78.64 22.66 47.86
N CYS A 807 77.91 23.68 47.40
CA CYS A 807 78.09 25.08 47.80
C CYS A 807 77.33 25.46 49.08
N LEU A 808 76.42 24.61 49.58
CA LEU A 808 75.59 24.88 50.76
C LEU A 808 76.24 24.39 52.07
N THR A 809 76.20 25.20 53.13
CA THR A 809 76.76 24.85 54.45
C THR A 809 75.68 24.48 55.46
N LEU A 810 76.00 23.59 56.42
CA LEU A 810 75.08 23.14 57.49
C LEU A 810 74.47 24.29 58.31
N SER A 811 75.12 25.46 58.31
CA SER A 811 74.64 26.68 58.97
C SER A 811 73.26 27.14 58.48
N VAL A 812 72.87 26.77 57.25
CA VAL A 812 71.62 27.18 56.62
C VAL A 812 70.40 26.45 57.20
N VAL A 813 70.56 25.24 57.76
CA VAL A 813 69.44 24.34 58.14
C VAL A 813 69.34 24.10 59.66
N LYS A 814 70.38 24.42 60.44
CA LYS A 814 70.47 24.12 61.88
C LYS A 814 69.27 24.57 62.71
N ASP A 815 68.84 25.82 62.53
CA ASP A 815 67.80 26.43 63.37
C ASP A 815 66.40 25.85 63.11
N TYR A 816 66.16 25.37 61.88
CA TYR A 816 64.91 24.75 61.48
C TYR A 816 64.70 23.38 62.17
N ILE A 817 65.74 22.55 62.25
CA ILE A 817 65.64 21.18 62.80
C ILE A 817 65.35 21.19 64.31
N ALA A 818 65.98 22.09 65.06
CA ALA A 818 65.84 22.14 66.52
C ALA A 818 64.38 22.38 66.94
N ARG A 819 63.66 23.27 66.24
CA ARG A 819 62.27 23.62 66.58
C ARG A 819 61.29 22.47 66.34
N LYS A 820 61.49 21.66 65.29
CA LYS A 820 60.53 20.61 64.92
C LYS A 820 60.50 19.42 65.90
N LEU A 821 61.64 19.06 66.49
CA LEU A 821 61.74 17.90 67.40
C LEU A 821 61.04 18.10 68.75
N GLU A 822 61.00 19.33 69.25
CA GLU A 822 60.39 19.65 70.54
C GLU A 822 58.84 19.52 70.50
N GLN A 823 58.23 19.83 69.35
CA GLN A 823 56.79 19.76 69.16
C GLN A 823 56.24 18.32 69.23
N GLU A 824 56.93 17.36 68.62
CA GLU A 824 56.50 15.95 68.54
C GLU A 824 56.42 15.27 69.92
N SER A 825 57.35 15.59 70.84
CA SER A 825 57.44 14.93 72.14
C SER A 825 56.21 15.17 73.04
N LYS A 826 55.51 16.29 72.85
CA LYS A 826 54.37 16.69 73.68
C LYS A 826 53.10 15.89 73.36
N LEU A 827 52.90 15.51 72.10
CA LEU A 827 51.68 14.83 71.64
C LEU A 827 51.54 13.41 72.23
N ILE A 828 52.66 12.70 72.41
CA ILE A 828 52.70 11.31 72.89
C ILE A 828 52.15 11.15 74.32
N GLU A 829 52.28 12.17 75.17
CA GLU A 829 51.88 12.13 76.57
C GLU A 829 50.35 12.17 76.75
N ASP A 830 49.65 12.90 75.89
CA ASP A 830 48.20 13.13 75.99
C ASP A 830 47.40 11.88 75.58
N ASP A 831 47.85 11.14 74.57
CA ASP A 831 47.17 9.93 74.08
C ASP A 831 47.09 8.82 75.14
N ARG A 832 48.12 8.67 75.98
CA ARG A 832 48.15 7.63 77.03
C ARG A 832 47.01 7.74 78.04
N LYS A 833 46.64 8.96 78.42
CA LYS A 833 45.57 9.20 79.43
C LYS A 833 44.19 8.77 78.95
N SER A 834 43.95 8.85 77.64
CA SER A 834 42.63 8.55 77.06
C SER A 834 42.31 7.05 77.07
N VAL A 835 43.34 6.19 76.98
CA VAL A 835 43.18 4.74 76.90
C VAL A 835 42.62 4.14 78.20
N ASP A 836 43.11 4.59 79.35
CA ASP A 836 42.73 4.04 80.66
C ASP A 836 41.23 4.23 80.95
N LYS A 837 40.68 5.39 80.58
CA LYS A 837 39.27 5.74 80.83
C LYS A 837 38.29 4.79 80.12
N TYR A 838 38.58 4.40 78.88
CA TYR A 838 37.66 3.57 78.09
C TYR A 838 37.56 2.12 78.59
N GLN A 839 38.56 1.62 79.30
CA GLN A 839 38.57 0.24 79.82
C GLN A 839 37.56 0.05 80.96
N GLU A 840 37.44 1.02 81.87
CA GLU A 840 36.53 0.95 83.03
C GLU A 840 35.05 0.89 82.61
N GLU A 841 34.64 1.72 81.64
CA GLU A 841 33.25 1.78 81.18
C GLU A 841 32.79 0.45 80.55
N THR A 842 33.68 -0.24 79.84
CA THR A 842 33.38 -1.50 79.14
C THR A 842 33.07 -2.64 80.11
N GLU A 843 33.70 -2.69 81.28
CA GLU A 843 33.45 -3.73 82.29
C GLU A 843 32.10 -3.59 82.98
N LEU A 844 31.59 -2.36 83.10
CA LEU A 844 30.32 -2.04 83.73
C LEU A 844 29.15 -2.56 82.87
N MET A 845 29.18 -2.29 81.56
CA MET A 845 28.15 -2.74 80.61
C MET A 845 28.05 -4.28 80.52
N LYS A 846 29.16 -5.01 80.64
CA LYS A 846 29.15 -6.48 80.58
C LYS A 846 28.38 -7.11 81.73
N ARG A 847 28.48 -6.53 82.94
CA ARG A 847 27.75 -7.02 84.12
C ARG A 847 26.24 -6.86 83.97
N GLU A 848 25.79 -5.74 83.40
CA GLU A 848 24.37 -5.48 83.16
C GLU A 848 23.73 -6.47 82.17
N ILE A 849 24.46 -6.85 81.13
CA ILE A 849 23.99 -7.85 80.14
C ILE A 849 23.77 -9.23 80.80
N GLU A 850 24.62 -9.61 81.74
CA GLU A 850 24.55 -10.91 82.42
C GLU A 850 23.33 -10.99 83.34
N ASP A 851 23.07 -9.92 84.10
CA ASP A 851 21.90 -9.81 84.99
C ASP A 851 20.56 -9.95 84.24
N LEU A 852 20.44 -9.28 83.08
CA LEU A 852 19.24 -9.33 82.23
C LEU A 852 18.94 -10.73 81.64
N LYS A 853 19.94 -11.61 81.54
CA LYS A 853 19.77 -12.96 80.95
C LYS A 853 19.33 -14.01 81.96
N THR A 854 19.77 -13.92 83.21
CA THR A 854 19.65 -15.01 84.18
C THR A 854 18.53 -14.81 85.21
N ASN A 855 18.12 -13.56 85.46
CA ASN A 855 17.16 -13.25 86.53
C ASN A 855 15.74 -12.99 85.99
N ALA A 856 14.73 -13.59 86.62
CA ALA A 856 13.32 -13.39 86.24
C ALA A 856 12.81 -12.01 86.70
N LYS A 857 12.20 -11.25 85.79
CA LYS A 857 11.63 -9.92 86.05
C LYS A 857 10.14 -10.00 86.41
N VAL A 858 9.76 -9.41 87.53
CA VAL A 858 8.35 -9.33 87.98
C VAL A 858 7.73 -8.01 87.52
N PHE A 859 6.66 -8.06 86.73
CA PHE A 859 5.92 -6.88 86.28
C PHE A 859 4.74 -6.60 87.22
N GLN A 860 4.79 -5.49 87.97
CA GLN A 860 3.74 -5.13 88.96
C GLN A 860 2.84 -3.98 88.49
N LEU A 861 2.94 -3.56 87.24
CA LEU A 861 2.23 -2.37 86.73
C LEU A 861 0.76 -2.69 86.45
N SER A 862 -0.12 -1.96 87.14
CA SER A 862 -1.58 -2.10 87.06
C SER A 862 -2.24 -1.09 86.11
N LYS A 863 -1.45 -0.25 85.41
CA LYS A 863 -1.93 0.76 84.46
C LYS A 863 -1.15 0.71 83.15
N CYS A 864 -1.86 0.93 82.05
CA CYS A 864 -1.30 0.92 80.70
C CYS A 864 -0.44 2.17 80.48
N THR A 865 0.80 2.02 80.00
CA THR A 865 1.71 3.15 79.77
C THR A 865 1.20 4.11 78.70
N ALA A 866 0.45 3.63 77.69
CA ALA A 866 -0.07 4.47 76.61
C ALA A 866 -1.34 5.27 76.99
N CYS A 867 -2.32 4.64 77.62
CA CYS A 867 -3.60 5.30 77.92
C CYS A 867 -3.80 5.63 79.40
N THR A 868 -2.89 5.18 80.28
CA THR A 868 -2.86 5.39 81.74
C THR A 868 -4.04 4.80 82.53
N PHE A 869 -5.03 4.19 81.87
CA PHE A 869 -6.11 3.45 82.50
C PHE A 869 -5.63 2.10 83.06
N THR A 870 -6.41 1.53 83.98
CA THR A 870 -6.10 0.23 84.60
C THR A 870 -5.98 -0.88 83.55
N LEU A 871 -4.93 -1.68 83.65
CA LEU A 871 -4.66 -2.79 82.73
C LEU A 871 -5.69 -3.91 82.91
N ASP A 872 -6.50 -4.12 81.88
CA ASP A 872 -7.42 -5.24 81.72
C ASP A 872 -6.90 -6.21 80.64
N LEU A 873 -7.28 -7.49 80.76
CA LEU A 873 -6.79 -8.55 79.85
C LEU A 873 -7.52 -8.50 78.50
N PRO A 874 -6.82 -8.72 77.36
CA PRO A 874 -5.39 -9.07 77.25
C PRO A 874 -4.43 -7.87 77.28
N ALA A 875 -3.30 -8.05 77.99
CA ALA A 875 -2.22 -7.07 78.17
C ALA A 875 -0.85 -7.62 77.74
N VAL A 876 0.04 -6.74 77.29
CA VAL A 876 1.41 -7.07 76.83
C VAL A 876 2.42 -6.35 77.71
N HIS A 877 3.44 -7.08 78.19
CA HIS A 877 4.50 -6.57 79.07
C HIS A 877 5.88 -6.74 78.40
N PHE A 878 6.67 -5.68 78.37
CA PHE A 878 8.03 -5.68 77.81
C PHE A 878 9.10 -5.73 78.90
N MET A 879 10.24 -6.37 78.64
CA MET A 879 11.36 -6.49 79.59
C MET A 879 11.98 -5.16 80.04
N CYS A 880 11.71 -4.07 79.32
CA CYS A 880 12.00 -2.70 79.73
C CYS A 880 11.05 -2.17 80.83
N MET A 881 10.19 -3.02 81.39
CA MET A 881 9.19 -2.72 82.42
C MET A 881 7.99 -1.88 81.95
N HIS A 882 7.79 -1.63 80.66
CA HIS A 882 6.58 -0.97 80.17
C HIS A 882 5.46 -1.99 79.87
N SER A 883 4.22 -1.63 80.21
CA SER A 883 3.06 -2.52 80.15
C SER A 883 1.88 -1.84 79.47
N PHE A 884 1.21 -2.52 78.55
CA PHE A 884 0.20 -1.91 77.69
C PHE A 884 -1.00 -2.83 77.44
N HIS A 885 -2.18 -2.26 77.15
CA HIS A 885 -3.30 -3.05 76.64
C HIS A 885 -3.00 -3.52 75.22
N LEU A 886 -3.46 -4.72 74.84
CA LEU A 886 -3.29 -5.23 73.47
C LEU A 886 -3.85 -4.23 72.43
N ARG A 887 -5.04 -3.67 72.69
CA ARG A 887 -5.67 -2.65 71.83
C ARG A 887 -4.86 -1.35 71.70
N CYS A 888 -4.02 -1.04 72.69
CA CYS A 888 -3.24 0.19 72.70
C CYS A 888 -1.87 0.01 72.03
N LEU A 889 -1.45 -1.22 71.70
CA LEU A 889 -0.19 -1.49 71.01
C LEU A 889 -0.27 -1.34 69.49
N GLY A 890 -1.48 -1.32 68.92
CA GLY A 890 -1.69 -1.32 67.47
C GLY A 890 -1.07 -2.55 66.79
N ASP A 891 -0.66 -2.42 65.52
CA ASP A 891 -0.16 -3.54 64.70
C ASP A 891 1.27 -4.02 65.05
N ASN A 892 1.99 -3.32 65.95
CA ASN A 892 3.39 -3.63 66.30
C ASN A 892 3.51 -4.30 67.68
N GLU A 893 2.97 -5.52 67.81
CA GLU A 893 2.96 -6.27 69.08
C GLU A 893 4.34 -6.70 69.61
N LYS A 894 5.41 -6.50 68.82
CA LYS A 894 6.76 -7.04 69.09
C LYS A 894 7.74 -6.06 69.74
N GLU A 895 7.44 -4.75 69.78
CA GLU A 895 8.37 -3.73 70.29
C GLU A 895 7.68 -2.77 71.26
N CYS A 896 8.40 -2.35 72.32
CA CYS A 896 7.90 -1.37 73.27
C CYS A 896 7.91 0.03 72.63
N PRO A 897 6.77 0.74 72.51
CA PRO A 897 6.74 2.05 71.87
C PRO A 897 7.62 3.12 72.51
N GLU A 898 7.85 3.08 73.82
CA GLU A 898 8.65 4.06 74.55
C GLU A 898 10.15 3.85 74.36
N CYS A 899 10.61 2.60 74.37
CA CYS A 899 12.03 2.27 74.27
C CYS A 899 12.48 2.00 72.82
N ALA A 900 11.53 1.72 71.93
CA ALA A 900 11.81 1.46 70.52
C ALA A 900 12.56 2.60 69.82
N PRO A 901 12.30 3.90 70.04
CA PRO A 901 13.02 4.96 69.34
C PRO A 901 14.52 4.97 69.67
N GLU A 902 14.87 4.86 70.95
CA GLU A 902 16.29 4.81 71.37
C GLU A 902 16.96 3.51 70.95
N TYR A 903 16.30 2.37 71.11
CA TYR A 903 16.85 1.09 70.65
C TYR A 903 17.02 1.05 69.13
N ARG A 904 16.07 1.61 68.37
CA ARG A 904 16.19 1.78 66.91
C ARG A 904 17.33 2.73 66.56
N SER A 905 17.53 3.83 67.29
CA SER A 905 18.67 4.72 67.07
C SER A 905 20.02 4.00 67.28
N VAL A 906 20.15 3.21 68.34
CA VAL A 906 21.35 2.40 68.59
C VAL A 906 21.53 1.30 67.53
N MET A 907 20.44 0.64 67.13
CA MET A 907 20.47 -0.39 66.08
C MET A 907 20.75 0.20 64.69
N GLU A 908 20.25 1.39 64.39
CA GLU A 908 20.54 2.14 63.16
C GLU A 908 21.98 2.65 63.17
N ALA A 909 22.49 3.12 64.31
CA ALA A 909 23.90 3.49 64.45
C ALA A 909 24.80 2.27 64.24
N LYS A 910 24.45 1.12 64.82
CA LYS A 910 25.15 -0.15 64.58
C LYS A 910 25.03 -0.60 63.12
N GLN A 911 23.85 -0.54 62.50
CA GLN A 911 23.66 -0.89 61.09
C GLN A 911 24.43 0.06 60.18
N LYS A 912 24.47 1.36 60.46
CA LYS A 912 25.30 2.34 59.74
C LYS A 912 26.78 2.02 59.89
N LEU A 913 27.24 1.65 61.09
CA LEU A 913 28.62 1.22 61.30
C LEU A 913 28.93 -0.09 60.55
N GLU A 914 28.02 -1.07 60.51
CA GLU A 914 28.16 -2.31 59.74
C GLU A 914 28.08 -2.09 58.21
N LEU A 915 27.27 -1.14 57.74
CA LEU A 915 27.20 -0.71 56.34
C LEU A 915 28.48 0.02 55.93
N ASN A 916 28.93 0.96 56.75
CA ASN A 916 30.21 1.65 56.57
C ASN A 916 31.38 0.68 56.64
N ALA A 917 31.25 -0.44 57.37
CA ALA A 917 32.27 -1.48 57.40
C ALA A 917 32.46 -2.18 56.04
N ARG A 918 31.41 -2.22 55.22
CA ARG A 918 31.40 -2.86 53.90
C ARG A 918 31.77 -1.90 52.77
N ASP A 919 31.77 -0.59 53.03
CA ASP A 919 32.10 0.44 52.05
C ASP A 919 33.58 0.81 52.16
N HIS A 920 34.42 -0.06 51.60
CA HIS A 920 35.87 0.17 51.53
C HIS A 920 36.21 1.44 50.74
N ASP A 921 35.38 1.85 49.79
CA ASP A 921 35.61 3.04 48.97
C ASP A 921 35.42 4.32 49.76
N LEU A 922 34.44 4.38 50.68
CA LEU A 922 34.29 5.51 51.60
C LEU A 922 35.51 5.65 52.52
N PHE A 923 36.03 4.53 53.04
CA PHE A 923 37.26 4.50 53.82
C PHE A 923 38.44 5.04 53.00
N PHE A 924 38.68 4.51 51.80
CA PHE A 924 39.78 4.99 50.96
C PHE A 924 39.62 6.44 50.51
N ARG A 925 38.37 6.91 50.35
CA ARG A 925 38.09 8.32 50.03
C ARG A 925 38.41 9.24 51.21
N GLN A 926 38.03 8.86 52.42
CA GLN A 926 38.38 9.62 53.63
C GLN A 926 39.87 9.53 53.96
N LEU A 927 40.51 8.39 53.69
CA LEU A 927 41.95 8.22 53.81
C LEU A 927 42.72 9.12 52.84
N ARG A 928 42.28 9.19 51.57
CA ARG A 928 42.88 10.06 50.54
C ARG A 928 42.60 11.55 50.79
N GLY A 929 41.46 11.87 51.43
CA GLY A 929 41.05 13.24 51.73
C GLY A 929 41.58 13.79 53.06
N SER A 930 42.02 12.93 53.97
CA SER A 930 42.57 13.33 55.26
C SER A 930 44.06 13.65 55.15
N LYS A 931 44.48 14.72 55.83
CA LYS A 931 45.90 15.08 55.96
C LYS A 931 46.68 14.10 56.83
N ASP A 932 45.99 13.42 57.77
CA ASP A 932 46.55 12.36 58.58
C ASP A 932 45.73 11.08 58.34
N GLY A 933 46.26 10.23 57.45
CA GLY A 933 45.64 8.96 57.09
C GLY A 933 45.67 7.94 58.24
N PHE A 934 46.67 7.99 59.11
CA PHE A 934 46.80 7.02 60.20
C PHE A 934 45.67 7.18 61.21
N SER A 935 45.32 8.42 61.56
CA SER A 935 44.17 8.73 62.41
C SER A 935 42.85 8.18 61.84
N VAL A 936 42.66 8.26 60.52
CA VAL A 936 41.48 7.69 59.85
C VAL A 936 41.49 6.16 59.95
N VAL A 937 42.64 5.52 59.75
CA VAL A 937 42.74 4.04 59.92
C VAL A 937 42.45 3.61 61.36
N ALA A 938 42.99 4.32 62.34
CA ALA A 938 42.81 4.01 63.76
C ALA A 938 41.34 4.15 64.19
N ASP A 939 40.63 5.17 63.72
CA ASP A 939 39.20 5.38 63.98
C ASP A 939 38.31 4.30 63.33
N TYR A 940 38.63 3.86 62.11
CA TYR A 940 37.91 2.74 61.47
C TYR A 940 38.21 1.41 62.16
N PHE A 941 39.45 1.21 62.65
CA PHE A 941 39.82 0.02 63.40
C PHE A 941 39.10 -0.05 64.75
N SER A 942 39.02 1.05 65.50
CA SER A 942 38.34 1.10 66.81
C SER A 942 36.83 0.82 66.70
N LYS A 943 36.22 1.16 65.55
CA LYS A 943 34.82 0.86 65.22
C LYS A 943 34.56 -0.58 64.78
N GLY A 944 35.59 -1.45 64.78
CA GLY A 944 35.46 -2.88 64.47
C GLY A 944 35.24 -3.22 62.99
N VAL A 945 35.33 -2.23 62.10
CA VAL A 945 35.14 -2.35 60.64
C VAL A 945 36.16 -3.31 60.01
N VAL A 946 37.39 -3.32 60.55
CA VAL A 946 38.53 -4.05 59.98
C VAL A 946 38.65 -5.48 60.56
N SER A 947 37.74 -5.91 61.45
CA SER A 947 37.84 -7.22 62.13
C SER A 947 36.63 -8.14 61.88
N LYS A 948 36.70 -8.89 60.78
CA LYS A 948 36.33 -10.33 60.67
C LYS A 948 36.71 -10.84 59.27
N THR A 949 37.90 -11.40 59.15
CA THR A 949 38.26 -12.32 58.07
C THR A 949 37.33 -13.53 58.13
N THR A 950 36.29 -13.55 57.28
CA THR A 950 35.58 -14.78 56.95
C THR A 950 36.53 -15.68 56.15
N ILE A 951 37.12 -16.67 56.82
CA ILE A 951 37.85 -17.76 56.16
C ILE A 951 36.80 -18.58 55.39
N PRO A 952 36.90 -18.74 54.05
CA PRO A 952 35.99 -19.60 53.29
C PRO A 952 36.27 -21.07 53.60
N PRO A 953 35.28 -21.98 53.51
CA PRO A 953 35.52 -23.41 53.70
C PRO A 953 36.25 -23.97 52.47
N GLU A 954 37.51 -24.35 52.61
CA GLU A 954 38.23 -25.17 51.63
C GLU A 954 38.04 -26.66 51.94
N ASN A 955 37.37 -27.33 51.00
CA ASN A 955 37.38 -28.76 50.70
C ASN A 955 36.82 -29.77 51.72
N ALA A 956 35.98 -30.62 51.14
CA ALA A 956 35.21 -31.74 51.69
C ALA A 956 36.11 -32.89 52.22
N PRO A 957 35.50 -33.93 52.81
CA PRO A 957 34.96 -35.01 51.97
C PRO A 957 33.43 -35.06 51.88
#